data_AF-A0A7H1B2U5-F1
#
_entry.id   AF-A0A7H1B2U5-F1
#
_cell.length_a   1.000
_cell.length_b   1.000
_cell.length_c   1.000
_cell.angle_alpha   90.00
_cell.angle_beta   90.00
_cell.angle_gamma   90.00
#
_symmetry.space_group_name_H-M   'P 1'
#
loop_
_entity.id
_entity.type
_entity.pdbx_description
1 polymer ?
#
loop_
_entity_poly.entity_id
_entity_poly.type
_entity_poly.pdbx_seq_one_letter_code
_entity_poly.pdbx_strand_id
1 'polypeptide(L)'
;MDGSIKFLHPRPVACPRAPAGRSGRTHVNDHRGVTRRRLLTGTAALGGALLVLPAPGAGAAQAASDGRFDTGPAEAALRRLLPGHHGQFVLRPVAGAADRYRVTGTSGRVVVEGTSPAVLLAGVHAYLRETAHASITWNGEQLDLPHRLPAPDGEIAAGANVAHRFAFNDTNEGYTGPYRDWDAWQRELDVLALHGFNEVLVTLGADAVYHDTFRRFGYSEAELLSWIPAPAHQPWWLLQNMSGFGGPVSRGLLERRAELGRKVADRVRELGMTPVFPGYFGTVPGGFPDRKPGAKVVPQGTWVGFERPDWLDPRTPAFAEVGAEFYARLGERLGPSGMYKMDLLHEGGRAGDVPVGDAARAVEACLQKARPGAVWALLGWQNNPRREIVEAVDTSRMLVVDGLSDRFPSVTDRERDWAGAPYAYGSIWNFGGHTTLGANTPDWVDTYPKWRDKTGSKLSGIAAMPEGADNNPAALALLCDLAWTPGTVDLEQWFDRWAASRYGGDDPHAAAAWQVLRRTAYGTRRTDSWSEPPDGLFGARPSLTVTNAASWSPAAPRYDLAAFDEALTELLAVAPEFRASSAYRYDLLDVTRQVLSNRSRILLPQIKSAYEAGDRALFQRLTGTWLTWTDLLDQALATSGQHLLGRWIADARAWGADAAERDRLEYDARSLLTTWGGRSGSEDGGLHDYANREWAGLVGGLYRERWKTYFDALSAALESGERPAAIDWFALEDRWAHGHETHPTRTTGSILALARRIRDALADGADQASVRAKALQGTVSAGHPAGVEVVFTNHNGFTAARDVTLALDVPEGLTAVPDGPVTADSVAPGATFTARFTLTLTGTPAEIVARIRVDAAYRSGRERGAAVAGVRVMAGGAVQDPYRTVSFNSAVFGQSGDTFAIEGGGADLWGGTNEFGAVYRPGAFAAGGSASVRVLSQDRTGNWARAGLVVRDDLATNGAAGFVNLALTPANGVVLSWDAGGDGRLETFLSAGGGSVAAPVELRLTREGTAYKGEFSTDGGSTWTTVGTATLARAGAAQDVGAFMTAAGGGSGARGLVTFDRLRI
;
A
#
# COMPACT_ATOMS: atom_id res chain seq x y z
N MET A 1 -13.03 18.87 -20.89
CA MET A 1 -11.98 17.86 -21.02
C MET A 1 -10.84 18.32 -20.13
N ASP A 2 -10.85 17.86 -18.90
CA ASP A 2 -9.74 17.85 -17.95
C ASP A 2 -10.29 17.11 -16.72
N GLY A 3 -9.81 15.90 -16.48
CA GLY A 3 -10.36 14.97 -15.50
C GLY A 3 -9.24 14.34 -14.69
N SER A 4 -8.51 15.17 -13.94
CA SER A 4 -7.57 14.68 -12.94
C SER A 4 -8.35 14.08 -11.77
N ILE A 5 -8.35 12.74 -11.69
CA ILE A 5 -8.85 11.99 -10.53
C ILE A 5 -7.87 12.26 -9.38
N LYS A 6 -8.24 13.20 -8.51
CA LYS A 6 -7.52 13.45 -7.25
C LYS A 6 -7.96 12.42 -6.22
N PHE A 7 -7.08 11.47 -5.91
CA PHE A 7 -7.15 10.75 -4.63
C PHE A 7 -6.87 11.78 -3.52
N LEU A 8 -7.91 12.13 -2.77
CA LEU A 8 -7.84 13.14 -1.71
C LEU A 8 -7.24 12.54 -0.44
N HIS A 9 -6.02 12.95 -0.10
CA HIS A 9 -5.56 12.92 1.30
C HIS A 9 -6.14 14.13 2.06
N PRO A 10 -6.69 13.96 3.27
CA PRO A 10 -6.97 15.08 4.16
C PRO A 10 -5.66 15.56 4.82
N ARG A 11 -5.46 16.89 4.83
CA ARG A 11 -4.39 17.54 5.61
C ARG A 11 -4.62 17.35 7.12
N PRO A 12 -3.57 17.24 7.95
CA PRO A 12 -3.69 17.18 9.40
C PRO A 12 -4.15 18.54 9.97
N VAL A 13 -5.27 18.54 10.69
CA VAL A 13 -5.73 19.71 11.48
C VAL A 13 -5.02 19.66 12.83
N ALA A 14 -4.23 20.69 13.13
CA ALA A 14 -3.61 20.89 14.43
C ALA A 14 -4.65 21.33 15.48
N CYS A 15 -4.80 20.56 16.56
CA CYS A 15 -5.52 21.01 17.76
C CYS A 15 -4.61 21.94 18.60
N PRO A 16 -5.09 23.12 19.03
CA PRO A 16 -4.34 23.97 19.94
C PRO A 16 -4.43 23.43 21.38
N ARG A 17 -3.26 23.27 22.01
CA ARG A 17 -3.14 23.13 23.47
C ARG A 17 -3.39 24.49 24.13
N ALA A 18 -4.22 24.51 25.17
CA ALA A 18 -4.30 25.60 26.14
C ALA A 18 -4.12 25.04 27.57
N PRO A 19 -3.64 25.85 28.53
CA PRO A 19 -2.79 25.39 29.63
C PRO A 19 -3.53 25.09 30.93
N ALA A 20 -2.83 24.37 31.81
CA ALA A 20 -3.24 24.07 33.17
C ALA A 20 -3.25 25.32 34.07
N GLY A 21 -4.32 25.47 34.87
CA GLY A 21 -4.40 26.39 36.01
C GLY A 21 -5.00 25.67 37.22
N ARG A 22 -4.27 25.70 38.34
CA ARG A 22 -4.62 25.13 39.65
C ARG A 22 -5.47 26.09 40.50
N SER A 23 -6.03 25.52 41.59
CA SER A 23 -6.66 26.13 42.78
C SER A 23 -8.14 26.47 42.63
N GLY A 24 -9.03 26.21 43.58
CA GLY A 24 -8.97 25.59 44.91
C GLY A 24 -10.35 25.76 45.58
N ARG A 25 -10.67 24.90 46.59
CA ARG A 25 -11.59 25.09 47.75
C ARG A 25 -13.01 25.69 47.47
N THR A 26 -14.14 25.20 47.97
CA THR A 26 -14.49 24.64 49.28
C THR A 26 -16.01 24.39 49.32
N HIS A 27 -16.45 23.45 50.16
CA HIS A 27 -17.75 23.39 50.89
C HIS A 27 -19.05 23.18 50.05
N VAL A 28 -20.11 22.48 50.49
CA VAL A 28 -20.46 21.75 51.72
C VAL A 28 -21.77 21.01 51.45
N ASN A 29 -21.90 19.80 52.03
CA ASN A 29 -23.12 19.09 52.48
C ASN A 29 -24.26 18.81 51.46
N ASP A 30 -25.03 17.73 51.56
CA ASP A 30 -25.25 16.84 52.69
C ASP A 30 -25.88 15.51 52.25
N HIS A 31 -25.57 14.46 53.03
CA HIS A 31 -26.48 13.40 53.53
C HIS A 31 -27.47 12.71 52.57
N ARG A 32 -27.69 11.39 52.54
CA ARG A 32 -27.47 10.17 53.34
C ARG A 32 -27.74 9.02 52.32
N GLY A 33 -27.15 7.84 52.29
CA GLY A 33 -26.77 6.93 53.36
C GLY A 33 -27.49 5.58 53.17
N VAL A 34 -26.68 4.50 53.05
CA VAL A 34 -26.92 3.14 53.62
C VAL A 34 -27.98 2.27 52.90
N THR A 35 -27.63 1.39 51.95
CA THR A 35 -27.01 0.03 52.00
C THR A 35 -27.93 -1.18 52.27
N ARG A 36 -27.76 -2.16 51.35
CA ARG A 36 -27.56 -3.62 51.54
C ARG A 36 -28.74 -4.58 51.85
N ARG A 37 -28.98 -5.46 50.84
CA ARG A 37 -28.91 -6.95 50.86
C ARG A 37 -30.01 -7.72 51.63
N ARG A 38 -30.84 -8.50 50.90
CA ARG A 38 -30.82 -9.99 50.81
C ARG A 38 -32.12 -10.59 50.21
N LEU A 39 -31.92 -11.46 49.22
CA LEU A 39 -32.48 -12.81 48.94
C LEU A 39 -33.96 -13.19 49.24
N LEU A 40 -34.52 -13.84 48.20
CA LEU A 40 -35.35 -15.07 48.14
C LEU A 40 -36.89 -15.01 48.08
N THR A 41 -37.37 -15.57 46.96
CA THR A 41 -38.56 -16.44 46.73
C THR A 41 -39.98 -15.92 46.95
N GLY A 42 -40.80 -16.07 45.91
CA GLY A 42 -42.26 -16.02 46.01
C GLY A 42 -42.95 -15.98 44.65
N THR A 43 -43.35 -17.14 44.15
CA THR A 43 -44.22 -17.39 42.99
C THR A 43 -45.59 -16.71 43.11
N ALA A 44 -46.09 -16.08 42.03
CA ALA A 44 -47.50 -16.13 41.62
C ALA A 44 -47.68 -15.53 40.22
N ALA A 45 -48.42 -16.25 39.39
CA ALA A 45 -48.79 -15.92 38.03
C ALA A 45 -49.72 -14.71 37.93
N LEU A 46 -49.63 -13.97 36.81
CA LEU A 46 -50.75 -13.35 36.14
C LEU A 46 -50.35 -13.06 34.68
N GLY A 47 -51.16 -13.58 33.77
CA GLY A 47 -50.93 -13.54 32.34
C GLY A 47 -51.05 -12.15 31.75
N GLY A 48 -50.30 -11.93 30.68
CA GLY A 48 -50.43 -10.80 29.77
C GLY A 48 -49.96 -11.26 28.41
N ALA A 49 -50.90 -11.60 27.54
CA ALA A 49 -50.66 -11.90 26.15
C ALA A 49 -50.11 -10.63 25.45
N LEU A 50 -48.86 -10.70 25.00
CA LEU A 50 -48.28 -9.75 24.06
C LEU A 50 -47.79 -10.56 22.86
N LEU A 51 -48.46 -10.31 21.74
CA LEU A 51 -48.16 -10.81 20.41
C LEU A 51 -46.71 -10.46 20.05
N VAL A 52 -45.82 -11.45 20.10
CA VAL A 52 -44.49 -11.40 19.48
C VAL A 52 -44.64 -11.94 18.07
N LEU A 53 -44.48 -11.05 17.09
CA LEU A 53 -44.28 -11.42 15.68
C LEU A 53 -42.97 -12.20 15.56
N PRO A 54 -42.91 -13.30 14.80
CA PRO A 54 -41.67 -14.04 14.61
C PRO A 54 -40.72 -13.24 13.73
N ALA A 55 -39.45 -13.15 14.15
CA ALA A 55 -38.35 -12.75 13.29
C ALA A 55 -38.28 -13.70 12.07
N PRO A 56 -38.09 -13.20 10.84
CA PRO A 56 -37.96 -14.07 9.68
C PRO A 56 -36.61 -14.80 9.75
N GLY A 57 -36.70 -16.12 9.98
CA GLY A 57 -35.58 -17.04 10.01
C GLY A 57 -34.98 -17.29 8.63
N ALA A 58 -33.70 -17.67 8.67
CA ALA A 58 -32.89 -18.18 7.58
C ALA A 58 -33.64 -19.22 6.73
N GLY A 59 -33.74 -18.95 5.44
CA GLY A 59 -34.37 -19.83 4.47
C GLY A 59 -33.37 -20.78 3.82
N ALA A 60 -33.32 -22.01 4.33
CA ALA A 60 -33.11 -23.24 3.55
C ALA A 60 -33.57 -24.43 4.40
N ALA A 61 -34.88 -24.52 4.68
CA ALA A 61 -35.45 -25.70 5.33
C ALA A 61 -35.66 -26.81 4.30
N GLN A 62 -34.65 -27.67 4.15
CA GLN A 62 -34.88 -29.04 3.68
C GLN A 62 -35.68 -29.80 4.75
N ALA A 63 -36.63 -30.61 4.28
CA ALA A 63 -37.55 -31.39 5.10
C ALA A 63 -36.81 -32.18 6.19
N ALA A 64 -37.35 -32.13 7.41
CA ALA A 64 -36.75 -32.69 8.62
C ALA A 64 -36.55 -34.21 8.53
N SER A 65 -35.28 -34.63 8.51
CA SER A 65 -34.81 -35.97 8.89
C SER A 65 -33.77 -35.82 9.99
N ASP A 66 -34.08 -36.21 11.23
CA ASP A 66 -33.18 -36.41 12.40
C ASP A 66 -31.97 -35.47 12.62
N GLY A 67 -31.97 -34.24 12.09
CA GLY A 67 -31.02 -33.17 12.44
C GLY A 67 -29.54 -33.47 12.16
N ARG A 68 -29.20 -34.39 11.25
CA ARG A 68 -27.81 -34.74 10.95
C ARG A 68 -27.49 -34.51 9.47
N PHE A 69 -26.69 -33.48 9.18
CA PHE A 69 -26.09 -33.26 7.87
C PHE A 69 -25.09 -34.38 7.54
N ASP A 70 -24.78 -34.57 6.26
CA ASP A 70 -23.79 -35.55 5.81
C ASP A 70 -22.36 -35.14 6.18
N THR A 71 -21.63 -36.00 6.90
CA THR A 71 -20.22 -35.77 7.28
C THR A 71 -19.23 -36.16 6.18
N GLY A 72 -19.67 -36.88 5.14
CA GLY A 72 -18.84 -37.38 4.05
C GLY A 72 -17.93 -36.32 3.41
N PRO A 73 -18.40 -35.09 3.13
CA PRO A 73 -17.56 -34.01 2.60
C PRO A 73 -16.37 -33.61 3.48
N ALA A 74 -16.56 -33.63 4.81
CA ALA A 74 -15.48 -33.38 5.78
C ALA A 74 -14.55 -34.59 5.86
N GLU A 75 -15.07 -35.82 5.92
CA GLU A 75 -14.26 -37.04 5.91
C GLU A 75 -13.37 -37.14 4.66
N ALA A 76 -13.89 -36.73 3.50
CA ALA A 76 -13.12 -36.67 2.26
C ALA A 76 -11.99 -35.63 2.32
N ALA A 77 -12.23 -34.45 2.91
CA ALA A 77 -11.20 -33.45 3.16
C ALA A 77 -10.13 -33.99 4.11
N LEU A 78 -10.53 -34.57 5.24
CA LEU A 78 -9.62 -35.20 6.20
C LEU A 78 -8.76 -36.28 5.56
N ARG A 79 -9.31 -37.10 4.66
CA ARG A 79 -8.52 -38.12 3.94
C ARG A 79 -7.44 -37.51 3.05
N ARG A 80 -7.70 -36.35 2.42
CA ARG A 80 -6.71 -35.63 1.61
C ARG A 80 -5.65 -34.95 2.48
N LEU A 81 -6.09 -34.30 3.56
CA LEU A 81 -5.23 -33.51 4.45
C LEU A 81 -4.38 -34.38 5.38
N LEU A 82 -4.93 -35.51 5.86
CA LEU A 82 -4.31 -36.40 6.85
C LEU A 82 -4.44 -37.88 6.44
N PRO A 83 -3.88 -38.30 5.29
CA PRO A 83 -4.10 -39.64 4.74
C PRO A 83 -3.66 -40.77 5.68
N GLY A 84 -2.66 -40.54 6.55
CA GLY A 84 -2.20 -41.52 7.54
C GLY A 84 -3.03 -41.59 8.83
N HIS A 85 -3.84 -40.55 9.13
CA HIS A 85 -4.45 -40.37 10.44
C HIS A 85 -5.96 -40.17 10.39
N HIS A 86 -6.57 -39.97 9.22
CA HIS A 86 -8.00 -39.69 9.09
C HIS A 86 -8.89 -40.76 9.76
N GLY A 87 -8.46 -42.03 9.78
CA GLY A 87 -9.19 -43.14 10.43
C GLY A 87 -9.20 -43.08 11.96
N GLN A 88 -8.44 -42.18 12.56
CA GLN A 88 -8.40 -41.94 14.00
C GLN A 88 -9.39 -40.84 14.43
N PHE A 89 -10.09 -40.20 13.49
CA PHE A 89 -11.13 -39.21 13.76
C PHE A 89 -12.53 -39.82 13.63
N VAL A 90 -13.41 -39.47 14.56
CA VAL A 90 -14.85 -39.77 14.52
C VAL A 90 -15.60 -38.44 14.44
N LEU A 91 -16.13 -38.13 13.27
CA LEU A 91 -16.92 -36.92 13.05
C LEU A 91 -18.39 -37.15 13.43
N ARG A 92 -18.99 -36.19 14.12
CA ARG A 92 -20.37 -36.28 14.61
C ARG A 92 -21.14 -34.99 14.30
N PRO A 93 -22.18 -35.07 13.46
CA PRO A 93 -23.02 -33.91 13.21
C PRO A 93 -23.87 -33.60 14.44
N VAL A 94 -23.93 -32.33 14.83
CA VAL A 94 -24.82 -31.82 15.86
C VAL A 94 -25.73 -30.72 15.31
N ALA A 95 -26.97 -30.68 15.77
CA ALA A 95 -27.92 -29.65 15.36
C ALA A 95 -27.63 -28.31 16.05
N GLY A 96 -27.91 -27.20 15.36
CA GLY A 96 -27.97 -25.86 15.95
C GLY A 96 -27.73 -24.77 14.92
N ALA A 97 -28.31 -23.60 15.16
CA ALA A 97 -28.22 -22.47 14.24
C ALA A 97 -26.89 -21.70 14.35
N ALA A 98 -26.24 -21.71 15.52
CA ALA A 98 -24.95 -21.06 15.73
C ALA A 98 -23.82 -22.08 15.61
N ASP A 99 -22.78 -21.69 14.87
CA ASP A 99 -21.64 -22.56 14.60
C ASP A 99 -20.85 -22.84 15.88
N ARG A 100 -20.62 -24.13 16.14
CA ARG A 100 -19.83 -24.58 17.29
C ARG A 100 -19.23 -25.95 17.02
N TYR A 101 -18.06 -26.18 17.60
CA TYR A 101 -17.45 -27.50 17.63
C TYR A 101 -17.08 -27.91 19.06
N ARG A 102 -16.88 -29.21 19.23
CA ARG A 102 -16.37 -29.81 20.45
C ARG A 102 -15.48 -31.00 20.10
N VAL A 103 -14.30 -31.05 20.68
CA VAL A 103 -13.33 -32.12 20.52
C VAL A 103 -13.12 -32.81 21.87
N THR A 104 -13.23 -34.13 21.84
CA THR A 104 -12.93 -35.02 22.96
C THR A 104 -12.25 -36.28 22.41
N GLY A 105 -11.94 -37.25 23.26
CA GLY A 105 -11.56 -38.58 22.80
C GLY A 105 -10.44 -39.20 23.62
N THR A 106 -9.83 -40.21 23.04
CA THR A 106 -8.72 -40.97 23.62
C THR A 106 -7.61 -41.09 22.59
N SER A 107 -6.42 -41.51 23.02
CA SER A 107 -5.31 -41.72 22.08
C SER A 107 -5.71 -42.68 20.96
N GLY A 108 -5.51 -42.24 19.72
CA GLY A 108 -5.90 -42.97 18.51
C GLY A 108 -7.39 -42.92 18.14
N ARG A 109 -8.19 -42.14 18.87
CA ARG A 109 -9.62 -41.97 18.63
C ARG A 109 -10.10 -40.60 19.10
N VAL A 110 -9.90 -39.61 18.25
CA VAL A 110 -10.35 -38.22 18.45
C VAL A 110 -11.80 -38.11 17.96
N VAL A 111 -12.68 -37.55 18.76
CA VAL A 111 -14.10 -37.34 18.42
C VAL A 111 -14.33 -35.85 18.24
N VAL A 112 -14.87 -35.46 17.08
CA VAL A 112 -15.18 -34.07 16.76
C VAL A 112 -16.67 -33.94 16.48
N GLU A 113 -17.35 -33.13 17.29
CA GLU A 113 -18.75 -32.76 17.13
C GLU A 113 -18.82 -31.36 16.49
N GLY A 114 -19.70 -31.13 15.51
CA GLY A 114 -19.79 -29.85 14.80
C GLY A 114 -21.12 -29.62 14.09
N THR A 115 -21.45 -28.36 13.80
CA THR A 115 -22.74 -27.92 13.22
C THR A 115 -22.81 -27.94 11.69
N SER A 116 -21.66 -28.09 11.03
CA SER A 116 -21.54 -28.29 9.59
C SER A 116 -20.26 -29.06 9.25
N PRO A 117 -20.07 -29.53 8.00
CA PRO A 117 -18.83 -30.17 7.59
C PRO A 117 -17.60 -29.26 7.76
N ALA A 118 -17.69 -27.98 7.40
CA ALA A 118 -16.61 -27.01 7.64
C ALA A 118 -16.31 -26.81 9.12
N VAL A 119 -17.34 -26.77 9.98
CA VAL A 119 -17.14 -26.61 11.44
C VAL A 119 -16.51 -27.86 12.08
N LEU A 120 -16.80 -29.06 11.55
CA LEU A 120 -16.07 -30.27 11.94
C LEU A 120 -14.58 -30.14 11.62
N LEU A 121 -14.24 -29.61 10.43
CA LEU A 121 -12.84 -29.37 10.05
C LEU A 121 -12.18 -28.29 10.92
N ALA A 122 -12.90 -27.21 11.28
CA ALA A 122 -12.41 -26.22 12.23
C ALA A 122 -12.08 -26.84 13.61
N GLY A 123 -12.93 -27.76 14.10
CA GLY A 123 -12.64 -28.51 15.33
C GLY A 123 -11.43 -29.44 15.21
N VAL A 124 -11.26 -30.11 14.06
CA VAL A 124 -10.04 -30.88 13.77
C VAL A 124 -8.81 -29.96 13.79
N HIS A 125 -8.89 -28.78 13.19
CA HIS A 125 -7.77 -27.85 13.15
C HIS A 125 -7.41 -27.32 14.55
N ALA A 126 -8.41 -27.04 15.40
CA ALA A 126 -8.18 -26.68 16.80
C ALA A 126 -7.42 -27.80 17.55
N TYR A 127 -7.84 -29.05 17.39
CA TYR A 127 -7.13 -30.21 17.95
C TYR A 127 -5.69 -30.34 17.43
N LEU A 128 -5.47 -30.16 16.13
CA LEU A 128 -4.15 -30.23 15.53
C LEU A 128 -3.20 -29.20 16.17
N ARG A 129 -3.66 -27.95 16.35
CA ARG A 129 -2.82 -26.89 16.93
C ARG A 129 -2.59 -27.06 18.43
N GLU A 130 -3.65 -27.35 19.18
CA GLU A 130 -3.63 -27.32 20.65
C GLU A 130 -3.07 -28.61 21.28
N THR A 131 -3.24 -29.76 20.62
CA THR A 131 -2.81 -31.06 21.18
C THR A 131 -1.75 -31.74 20.33
N ALA A 132 -1.90 -31.74 19.01
CA ALA A 132 -0.99 -32.48 18.14
C ALA A 132 0.23 -31.66 17.68
N HIS A 133 0.28 -30.37 18.01
CA HIS A 133 1.27 -29.40 17.55
C HIS A 133 1.52 -29.43 16.04
N ALA A 134 0.44 -29.52 15.27
CA ALA A 134 0.46 -29.54 13.82
C ALA A 134 -0.26 -28.31 13.23
N SER A 135 0.09 -27.98 11.99
CA SER A 135 -0.40 -26.78 11.30
C SER A 135 -0.61 -27.03 9.82
N ILE A 136 -1.76 -26.59 9.30
CA ILE A 136 -2.10 -26.58 7.88
C ILE A 136 -2.55 -25.17 7.51
N THR A 137 -1.79 -24.51 6.64
CA THR A 137 -2.08 -23.13 6.19
C THR A 137 -1.91 -23.02 4.67
N TRP A 138 -2.08 -21.81 4.11
CA TRP A 138 -1.68 -21.54 2.73
C TRP A 138 -0.17 -21.73 2.52
N ASN A 139 0.63 -21.37 3.52
CA ASN A 139 2.09 -21.31 3.41
C ASN A 139 2.75 -22.35 4.30
N GLY A 140 2.79 -23.57 3.77
CA GLY A 140 3.45 -24.70 4.40
C GLY A 140 2.61 -25.37 5.49
N GLU A 141 3.10 -26.55 5.87
CA GLU A 141 2.46 -27.51 6.75
C GLU A 141 3.49 -28.14 7.68
N GLN A 142 3.02 -28.53 8.86
CA GLN A 142 3.69 -29.41 9.80
C GLN A 142 2.69 -30.54 10.08
N LEU A 143 3.02 -31.74 9.60
CA LEU A 143 2.20 -32.95 9.78
C LEU A 143 3.05 -34.15 10.22
N ASP A 144 4.18 -33.91 10.89
CA ASP A 144 4.99 -34.97 11.50
C ASP A 144 4.33 -35.45 12.79
N LEU A 145 3.20 -36.13 12.59
CA LEU A 145 2.32 -36.59 13.64
C LEU A 145 2.72 -37.99 14.10
N PRO A 146 2.61 -38.31 15.41
CA PRO A 146 2.82 -39.67 15.89
C PRO A 146 1.84 -40.64 15.20
N HIS A 147 2.25 -41.90 15.02
CA HIS A 147 1.39 -42.91 14.41
C HIS A 147 0.03 -43.01 15.10
N ARG A 148 -0.01 -42.87 16.44
CA ARG A 148 -1.24 -42.78 17.21
C ARG A 148 -1.40 -41.35 17.71
N LEU A 149 -2.48 -40.69 17.29
CA LEU A 149 -2.81 -39.33 17.70
C LEU A 149 -2.95 -39.23 19.23
N PRO A 150 -2.41 -38.18 19.88
CA PRO A 150 -2.55 -37.97 21.33
C PRO A 150 -4.01 -37.73 21.73
N ALA A 151 -4.36 -38.08 22.98
CA ALA A 151 -5.64 -37.64 23.53
C ALA A 151 -5.56 -36.13 23.83
N PRO A 152 -6.63 -35.35 23.62
CA PRO A 152 -6.65 -33.99 24.12
C PRO A 152 -6.62 -33.99 25.66
N ASP A 153 -5.88 -33.07 26.26
CA ASP A 153 -5.73 -32.96 27.73
C ASP A 153 -7.06 -32.65 28.44
N GLY A 154 -7.99 -32.06 27.70
CA GLY A 154 -9.35 -31.77 28.15
C GLY A 154 -10.28 -31.60 26.95
N GLU A 155 -11.51 -31.18 27.22
CA GLU A 155 -12.44 -30.80 26.15
C GLU A 155 -11.97 -29.51 25.47
N ILE A 156 -11.83 -29.54 24.14
CA ILE A 156 -11.61 -28.35 23.32
C ILE A 156 -12.96 -27.98 22.70
N ALA A 157 -13.51 -26.81 23.03
CA ALA A 157 -14.80 -26.39 22.50
C ALA A 157 -14.82 -24.88 22.24
N ALA A 158 -15.39 -24.48 21.11
CA ALA A 158 -15.64 -23.10 20.79
C ALA A 158 -16.98 -22.94 20.05
N GLY A 159 -17.65 -21.82 20.32
CA GLY A 159 -18.77 -21.33 19.52
C GLY A 159 -18.32 -20.07 18.79
N ALA A 160 -18.67 -19.96 17.51
CA ALA A 160 -18.40 -18.75 16.74
C ALA A 160 -19.14 -17.57 17.39
N ASN A 161 -18.43 -16.46 17.62
CA ASN A 161 -18.97 -15.24 18.20
C ASN A 161 -19.62 -14.31 17.17
N VAL A 162 -19.61 -14.71 15.89
CA VAL A 162 -20.16 -14.01 14.73
C VAL A 162 -20.73 -15.00 13.72
N ALA A 163 -21.70 -14.55 12.91
CA ALA A 163 -22.35 -15.41 11.92
C ALA A 163 -21.53 -15.55 10.62
N HIS A 164 -20.90 -14.47 10.18
CA HIS A 164 -20.21 -14.39 8.89
C HIS A 164 -18.69 -14.56 9.06
N ARG A 165 -18.09 -15.51 8.33
CA ARG A 165 -16.64 -15.58 8.14
C ARG A 165 -16.37 -15.66 6.65
N PHE A 166 -16.04 -14.51 6.08
CA PHE A 166 -15.94 -14.27 4.65
C PHE A 166 -14.49 -14.38 4.14
N ALA A 167 -14.29 -15.11 3.05
CA ALA A 167 -13.00 -15.26 2.40
C ALA A 167 -12.96 -14.60 1.01
N PHE A 168 -11.81 -13.94 0.79
CA PHE A 168 -11.32 -13.31 -0.44
C PHE A 168 -11.76 -11.87 -0.72
N ASN A 169 -10.84 -11.11 -1.30
CA ASN A 169 -11.10 -9.84 -1.96
C ASN A 169 -11.64 -10.07 -3.38
N ASP A 170 -12.31 -9.09 -3.97
CA ASP A 170 -12.72 -9.11 -5.38
C ASP A 170 -11.55 -9.37 -6.34
N THR A 171 -10.38 -8.81 -6.01
CA THR A 171 -9.16 -8.91 -6.84
C THR A 171 -8.36 -10.19 -6.63
N ASN A 172 -8.73 -11.00 -5.62
CA ASN A 172 -7.99 -12.19 -5.19
C ASN A 172 -7.73 -13.20 -6.31
N GLU A 173 -8.74 -13.51 -7.13
CA GLU A 173 -8.58 -14.50 -8.20
C GLU A 173 -7.50 -14.05 -9.20
N GLY A 174 -7.49 -12.77 -9.57
CA GLY A 174 -6.55 -12.21 -10.54
C GLY A 174 -5.11 -12.27 -10.05
N TYR A 175 -4.86 -11.86 -8.80
CA TYR A 175 -3.50 -11.85 -8.27
C TYR A 175 -3.02 -13.18 -7.71
N THR A 176 -3.89 -14.05 -7.22
CA THR A 176 -3.44 -15.26 -6.52
C THR A 176 -3.34 -16.47 -7.43
N GLY A 177 -4.29 -16.64 -8.35
CA GLY A 177 -4.35 -17.85 -9.15
C GLY A 177 -5.49 -17.87 -10.16
N PRO A 178 -5.45 -16.99 -11.19
CA PRO A 178 -6.49 -16.91 -12.21
C PRO A 178 -6.54 -18.18 -13.09
N TYR A 179 -5.47 -18.98 -13.03
CA TYR A 179 -5.27 -20.22 -13.78
C TYR A 179 -5.14 -21.46 -12.88
N ARG A 180 -5.56 -21.39 -11.61
CA ARG A 180 -5.57 -22.56 -10.72
C ARG A 180 -6.42 -23.69 -11.31
N ASP A 181 -5.92 -24.92 -11.19
CA ASP A 181 -6.67 -26.11 -11.53
C ASP A 181 -7.59 -26.56 -10.38
N TRP A 182 -8.26 -27.69 -10.58
CA TRP A 182 -9.15 -28.24 -9.57
C TRP A 182 -8.44 -28.65 -8.28
N ASP A 183 -7.24 -29.21 -8.37
CA ASP A 183 -6.55 -29.74 -7.19
C ASP A 183 -6.09 -28.57 -6.28
N ALA A 184 -5.65 -27.46 -6.88
CA ALA A 184 -5.37 -26.22 -6.17
C ALA A 184 -6.62 -25.66 -5.48
N TRP A 185 -7.75 -25.57 -6.19
CA TRP A 185 -9.02 -25.11 -5.60
C TRP A 185 -9.55 -26.04 -4.50
N GLN A 186 -9.44 -27.35 -4.69
CA GLN A 186 -9.90 -28.31 -3.68
C GLN A 186 -9.07 -28.19 -2.40
N ARG A 187 -7.75 -28.05 -2.52
CA ARG A 187 -6.86 -27.80 -1.38
C ARG A 187 -7.21 -26.49 -0.69
N GLU A 188 -7.45 -25.42 -1.45
CA GLU A 188 -7.82 -24.11 -0.94
C GLU A 188 -9.10 -24.15 -0.10
N LEU A 189 -10.17 -24.76 -0.63
CA LEU A 189 -11.44 -24.89 0.10
C LEU A 189 -11.31 -25.75 1.36
N ASP A 190 -10.45 -26.78 1.34
CA ASP A 190 -10.13 -27.56 2.53
C ASP A 190 -9.34 -26.72 3.57
N VAL A 191 -8.42 -25.81 3.17
CA VAL A 191 -7.79 -24.83 4.09
C VAL A 191 -8.84 -23.93 4.70
N LEU A 192 -9.67 -23.29 3.86
CA LEU A 192 -10.64 -22.31 4.34
C LEU A 192 -11.61 -22.94 5.35
N ALA A 193 -12.01 -24.20 5.13
CA ALA A 193 -12.82 -24.95 6.08
C ALA A 193 -12.09 -25.25 7.40
N LEU A 194 -10.80 -25.63 7.38
CA LEU A 194 -9.98 -25.79 8.60
C LEU A 194 -9.87 -24.47 9.39
N HIS A 195 -9.83 -23.33 8.71
CA HIS A 195 -9.80 -22.00 9.31
C HIS A 195 -11.19 -21.45 9.64
N GLY A 196 -12.24 -22.24 9.41
CA GLY A 196 -13.59 -21.97 9.86
C GLY A 196 -14.38 -20.96 9.02
N PHE A 197 -13.95 -20.64 7.79
CA PHE A 197 -14.76 -19.83 6.88
C PHE A 197 -16.08 -20.52 6.54
N ASN A 198 -17.12 -19.73 6.28
CA ASN A 198 -18.41 -20.23 5.79
C ASN A 198 -18.95 -19.47 4.59
N GLU A 199 -18.27 -18.43 4.13
CA GLU A 199 -18.63 -17.65 2.94
C GLU A 199 -17.38 -17.47 2.08
N VAL A 200 -17.46 -17.88 0.82
CA VAL A 200 -16.31 -17.87 -0.10
C VAL A 200 -16.71 -17.16 -1.38
N LEU A 201 -16.02 -16.07 -1.74
CA LEU A 201 -16.24 -15.40 -3.01
C LEU A 201 -15.77 -16.29 -4.17
N VAL A 202 -16.65 -16.54 -5.13
CA VAL A 202 -16.39 -17.34 -6.34
C VAL A 202 -16.73 -16.51 -7.56
N THR A 203 -15.71 -15.95 -8.21
CA THR A 203 -15.80 -15.16 -9.45
C THR A 203 -15.64 -16.02 -10.71
N LEU A 204 -15.00 -17.18 -10.57
CA LEU A 204 -14.75 -18.13 -11.65
C LEU A 204 -16.05 -18.59 -12.35
N GLY A 205 -16.08 -18.47 -13.68
CA GLY A 205 -17.23 -18.84 -14.52
C GLY A 205 -18.27 -17.73 -14.70
N ALA A 206 -18.09 -16.55 -14.07
CA ALA A 206 -18.95 -15.39 -14.30
C ALA A 206 -18.85 -14.87 -15.75
N ASP A 207 -17.70 -15.02 -16.40
CA ASP A 207 -17.49 -14.72 -17.83
C ASP A 207 -18.47 -15.48 -18.74
N ALA A 208 -18.68 -16.78 -18.50
CA ALA A 208 -19.66 -17.57 -19.22
C ALA A 208 -21.11 -17.12 -18.97
N VAL A 209 -21.42 -16.72 -17.73
CA VAL A 209 -22.75 -16.17 -17.37
C VAL A 209 -23.04 -14.90 -18.18
N TYR A 210 -22.10 -13.95 -18.20
CA TYR A 210 -22.20 -12.71 -18.98
C TYR A 210 -22.28 -12.97 -20.48
N HIS A 211 -21.44 -13.87 -21.01
CA HIS A 211 -21.48 -14.28 -22.41
C HIS A 211 -22.88 -14.80 -22.80
N ASP A 212 -23.41 -15.76 -22.04
CA ASP A 212 -24.71 -16.36 -22.36
C ASP A 212 -25.87 -15.37 -22.19
N THR A 213 -25.77 -14.47 -21.20
CA THR A 213 -26.73 -13.38 -21.01
C THR A 213 -26.81 -12.50 -22.25
N PHE A 214 -25.68 -11.96 -22.71
CA PHE A 214 -25.70 -10.95 -23.77
C PHE A 214 -25.84 -11.54 -25.18
N ARG A 215 -25.62 -12.85 -25.37
CA ARG A 215 -26.05 -13.56 -26.59
C ARG A 215 -27.56 -13.41 -26.84
N ARG A 216 -28.39 -13.33 -25.80
CA ARG A 216 -29.84 -13.10 -25.94
C ARG A 216 -30.20 -11.69 -26.41
N PHE A 217 -29.30 -10.73 -26.20
CA PHE A 217 -29.50 -9.33 -26.54
C PHE A 217 -28.80 -8.95 -27.85
N GLY A 218 -28.65 -9.91 -28.77
CA GLY A 218 -28.25 -9.65 -30.15
C GLY A 218 -26.74 -9.48 -30.38
N TYR A 219 -25.89 -9.71 -29.38
CA TYR A 219 -24.44 -9.71 -29.59
C TYR A 219 -23.96 -11.00 -30.27
N SER A 220 -23.01 -10.84 -31.19
CA SER A 220 -22.27 -11.94 -31.77
C SER A 220 -21.28 -12.52 -30.75
N GLU A 221 -20.86 -13.76 -30.98
CA GLU A 221 -19.85 -14.43 -30.15
C GLU A 221 -18.52 -13.66 -30.17
N ALA A 222 -18.07 -13.19 -31.33
CA ALA A 222 -16.83 -12.44 -31.46
C ALA A 222 -16.81 -11.13 -30.65
N GLU A 223 -17.94 -10.40 -30.61
CA GLU A 223 -18.06 -9.18 -29.79
C GLU A 223 -17.91 -9.49 -28.30
N LEU A 224 -18.58 -10.54 -27.81
CA LEU A 224 -18.56 -10.89 -26.39
C LEU A 224 -17.21 -11.44 -25.95
N LEU A 225 -16.60 -12.32 -26.75
CA LEU A 225 -15.28 -12.87 -26.47
C LEU A 225 -14.16 -11.82 -26.52
N SER A 226 -14.37 -10.70 -27.24
CA SER A 226 -13.44 -9.56 -27.23
C SER A 226 -13.69 -8.60 -26.08
N TRP A 227 -14.94 -8.51 -25.62
CA TRP A 227 -15.34 -7.65 -24.49
C TRP A 227 -14.91 -8.21 -23.13
N ILE A 228 -14.83 -9.55 -23.00
CA ILE A 228 -14.38 -10.23 -21.79
C ILE A 228 -12.84 -10.21 -21.75
N PRO A 229 -12.21 -9.70 -20.67
CA PRO A 229 -10.76 -9.79 -20.49
C PRO A 229 -10.27 -11.23 -20.34
N ALA A 230 -8.97 -11.43 -20.59
CA ALA A 230 -8.30 -12.67 -20.20
C ALA A 230 -8.37 -12.89 -18.66
N PRO A 231 -8.30 -14.16 -18.19
CA PRO A 231 -8.60 -14.53 -16.81
C PRO A 231 -7.93 -13.71 -15.71
N ALA A 232 -6.68 -13.30 -15.87
CA ALA A 232 -5.97 -12.54 -14.84
C ALA A 232 -6.58 -11.16 -14.58
N HIS A 233 -7.30 -10.59 -15.56
CA HIS A 233 -7.90 -9.25 -15.49
C HIS A 233 -9.43 -9.24 -15.28
N GLN A 234 -10.07 -10.42 -15.26
CA GLN A 234 -11.52 -10.52 -15.07
C GLN A 234 -12.04 -9.88 -13.76
N PRO A 235 -11.33 -9.90 -12.62
CA PRO A 235 -11.78 -9.23 -11.40
C PRO A 235 -12.17 -7.76 -11.58
N TRP A 236 -11.35 -6.97 -12.28
CA TRP A 236 -11.64 -5.55 -12.52
C TRP A 236 -12.79 -5.34 -13.49
N TRP A 237 -13.01 -6.25 -14.44
CA TRP A 237 -14.18 -6.21 -15.30
C TRP A 237 -15.48 -6.52 -14.53
N LEU A 238 -15.46 -7.46 -13.58
CA LEU A 238 -16.59 -7.72 -12.69
C LEU A 238 -16.92 -6.54 -11.76
N LEU A 239 -15.92 -5.69 -11.46
CA LEU A 239 -16.08 -4.41 -10.76
C LEU A 239 -16.45 -3.23 -11.68
N GLN A 240 -16.69 -3.47 -12.98
CA GLN A 240 -16.96 -2.45 -14.01
C GLN A 240 -15.82 -1.46 -14.24
N ASN A 241 -14.59 -1.81 -13.86
CA ASN A 241 -13.42 -0.93 -13.99
C ASN A 241 -12.78 -0.99 -15.38
N MET A 242 -12.89 -2.10 -16.08
CA MET A 242 -12.33 -2.25 -17.42
C MET A 242 -13.17 -3.19 -18.27
N SER A 243 -12.91 -3.23 -19.57
CA SER A 243 -13.37 -4.27 -20.49
C SER A 243 -12.30 -4.58 -21.54
N GLY A 244 -12.33 -5.79 -22.09
CA GLY A 244 -11.25 -6.32 -22.93
C GLY A 244 -9.92 -6.42 -22.19
N PHE A 245 -8.82 -6.49 -22.95
CA PHE A 245 -7.42 -6.74 -22.51
C PHE A 245 -7.04 -8.22 -22.40
N GLY A 246 -5.82 -8.53 -22.87
CA GLY A 246 -5.26 -9.90 -22.91
C GLY A 246 -5.96 -10.89 -23.86
N GLY A 247 -7.13 -10.52 -24.39
CA GLY A 247 -7.99 -11.35 -25.22
C GLY A 247 -7.79 -11.20 -26.75
N PRO A 248 -8.76 -11.66 -27.56
CA PRO A 248 -10.03 -12.24 -27.13
C PRO A 248 -9.87 -13.59 -26.43
N VAL A 249 -10.76 -13.90 -25.48
CA VAL A 249 -10.85 -15.23 -24.86
C VAL A 249 -11.46 -16.23 -25.86
N SER A 250 -11.09 -17.51 -25.81
CA SER A 250 -11.75 -18.52 -26.66
C SER A 250 -12.99 -19.10 -26.01
N ARG A 251 -13.90 -19.63 -26.84
CA ARG A 251 -15.05 -20.42 -26.39
C ARG A 251 -14.63 -21.62 -25.54
N GLY A 252 -13.53 -22.29 -25.90
CA GLY A 252 -13.01 -23.44 -25.15
C GLY A 252 -12.52 -23.07 -23.75
N LEU A 253 -11.77 -21.96 -23.64
CA LEU A 253 -11.33 -21.43 -22.36
C LEU A 253 -12.52 -21.06 -21.47
N LEU A 254 -13.50 -20.35 -22.03
CA LEU A 254 -14.72 -19.94 -21.34
C LEU A 254 -15.49 -21.13 -20.78
N GLU A 255 -15.72 -22.18 -21.58
CA GLU A 255 -16.47 -23.36 -21.14
C GLU A 255 -15.69 -24.18 -20.08
N ARG A 256 -14.37 -24.33 -20.23
CA ARG A 256 -13.52 -25.00 -19.20
C ARG A 256 -13.54 -24.25 -17.87
N ARG A 257 -13.50 -22.90 -17.90
CA ARG A 257 -13.60 -22.07 -16.69
C ARG A 257 -14.97 -22.18 -16.04
N ALA A 258 -16.05 -22.23 -16.82
CA ALA A 258 -17.39 -22.43 -16.30
C ALA A 258 -17.57 -23.80 -15.62
N GLU A 259 -17.01 -24.87 -16.21
CA GLU A 259 -17.02 -26.21 -15.61
C GLU A 259 -16.26 -26.23 -14.27
N LEU A 260 -15.08 -25.61 -14.22
CA LEU A 260 -14.33 -25.51 -12.97
C LEU A 260 -15.08 -24.65 -11.94
N GLY A 261 -15.66 -23.53 -12.34
CA GLY A 261 -16.47 -22.66 -11.46
C GLY A 261 -17.66 -23.40 -10.84
N ARG A 262 -18.36 -24.23 -11.62
CA ARG A 262 -19.42 -25.12 -11.11
C ARG A 262 -18.87 -26.07 -10.06
N LYS A 263 -17.75 -26.75 -10.35
CA LYS A 263 -17.13 -27.72 -9.45
C LYS A 263 -16.68 -27.09 -8.12
N VAL A 264 -16.12 -25.88 -8.18
CA VAL A 264 -15.74 -25.07 -7.01
C VAL A 264 -16.98 -24.71 -6.19
N ALA A 265 -18.01 -24.17 -6.82
CA ALA A 265 -19.25 -23.79 -6.13
C ALA A 265 -19.95 -24.99 -5.45
N ASP A 266 -19.98 -26.14 -6.12
CA ASP A 266 -20.57 -27.36 -5.55
C ASP A 266 -19.77 -27.82 -4.33
N ARG A 267 -18.43 -27.76 -4.37
CA ARG A 267 -17.59 -28.12 -3.23
C ARG A 267 -17.73 -27.18 -2.04
N VAL A 268 -17.92 -25.88 -2.28
CA VAL A 268 -18.24 -24.91 -1.22
C VAL A 268 -19.54 -25.33 -0.51
N ARG A 269 -20.59 -25.68 -1.28
CA ARG A 269 -21.87 -26.15 -0.72
C ARG A 269 -21.76 -27.49 0.01
N GLU A 270 -21.02 -28.45 -0.54
CA GLU A 270 -20.77 -29.75 0.11
C GLU A 270 -20.13 -29.58 1.50
N LEU A 271 -19.26 -28.58 1.67
CA LEU A 271 -18.64 -28.28 2.95
C LEU A 271 -19.58 -27.53 3.92
N GLY A 272 -20.82 -27.25 3.52
CA GLY A 272 -21.77 -26.45 4.30
C GLY A 272 -21.44 -24.96 4.33
N MET A 273 -20.65 -24.49 3.36
CA MET A 273 -20.33 -23.07 3.16
C MET A 273 -21.19 -22.47 2.03
N THR A 274 -21.23 -21.14 1.95
CA THR A 274 -21.98 -20.39 0.93
C THR A 274 -21.02 -19.88 -0.15
N PRO A 275 -21.18 -20.30 -1.42
CA PRO A 275 -20.47 -19.67 -2.53
C PRO A 275 -21.09 -18.30 -2.79
N VAL A 276 -20.34 -17.23 -2.59
CA VAL A 276 -20.78 -15.86 -2.85
C VAL A 276 -20.46 -15.53 -4.30
N PHE A 277 -21.47 -15.19 -5.09
CA PHE A 277 -21.28 -14.90 -6.52
C PHE A 277 -21.33 -13.40 -6.82
N PRO A 278 -20.69 -12.92 -7.90
CA PRO A 278 -21.01 -11.62 -8.46
C PRO A 278 -22.50 -11.53 -8.82
N GLY A 279 -23.16 -10.46 -8.38
CA GLY A 279 -24.55 -10.16 -8.77
C GLY A 279 -24.63 -9.18 -9.95
N TYR A 280 -25.83 -8.93 -10.45
CA TYR A 280 -26.05 -8.00 -11.55
C TYR A 280 -26.44 -6.60 -11.07
N PHE A 281 -25.62 -5.61 -11.43
CA PHE A 281 -25.83 -4.21 -11.08
C PHE A 281 -25.68 -3.25 -12.27
N GLY A 282 -25.80 -3.76 -13.50
CA GLY A 282 -25.97 -2.92 -14.71
C GLY A 282 -24.81 -2.94 -15.71
N THR A 283 -23.89 -3.89 -15.62
CA THR A 283 -22.78 -4.02 -16.57
C THR A 283 -23.30 -4.45 -17.94
N VAL A 284 -23.07 -3.66 -18.99
CA VAL A 284 -23.44 -4.00 -20.37
C VAL A 284 -22.26 -3.79 -21.34
N PRO A 285 -22.19 -4.55 -22.45
CA PRO A 285 -21.23 -4.26 -23.51
C PRO A 285 -21.57 -2.94 -24.22
N GLY A 286 -20.60 -2.39 -24.95
CA GLY A 286 -20.79 -1.18 -25.75
C GLY A 286 -21.95 -1.31 -26.75
N GLY A 287 -22.61 -0.18 -27.05
CA GLY A 287 -23.70 -0.13 -28.03
C GLY A 287 -24.97 -0.88 -27.61
N PHE A 288 -25.22 -1.04 -26.32
CA PHE A 288 -26.41 -1.74 -25.80
C PHE A 288 -27.75 -1.07 -26.21
N PRO A 289 -27.90 0.26 -26.18
CA PRO A 289 -29.14 0.92 -26.61
C PRO A 289 -29.56 0.62 -28.05
N ASP A 290 -28.60 0.35 -28.95
CA ASP A 290 -28.88 0.02 -30.36
C ASP A 290 -29.51 -1.37 -30.51
N ARG A 291 -29.23 -2.28 -29.57
CA ARG A 291 -29.74 -3.66 -29.57
C ARG A 291 -31.02 -3.82 -28.76
N LYS A 292 -31.20 -2.99 -27.73
CA LYS A 292 -32.39 -2.98 -26.88
C LYS A 292 -33.00 -1.57 -26.88
N PRO A 293 -33.93 -1.27 -27.82
CA PRO A 293 -34.65 0.00 -27.83
C PRO A 293 -35.30 0.30 -26.48
N GLY A 294 -35.10 1.54 -25.99
CA GLY A 294 -35.57 1.97 -24.67
C GLY A 294 -34.63 1.65 -23.51
N ALA A 295 -33.52 0.93 -23.74
CA ALA A 295 -32.43 0.88 -22.77
C ALA A 295 -31.73 2.25 -22.71
N LYS A 296 -31.42 2.69 -21.50
CA LYS A 296 -30.65 3.90 -21.25
C LYS A 296 -29.37 3.53 -20.51
N VAL A 297 -28.24 4.00 -21.01
CA VAL A 297 -26.93 3.77 -20.39
C VAL A 297 -26.29 5.08 -19.98
N VAL A 298 -25.46 5.03 -18.95
CA VAL A 298 -24.60 6.11 -18.50
C VAL A 298 -23.15 5.75 -18.85
N PRO A 299 -22.50 6.49 -19.77
CA PRO A 299 -21.10 6.27 -20.08
C PRO A 299 -20.20 6.43 -18.86
N GLN A 300 -19.35 5.43 -18.60
CA GLN A 300 -18.53 5.38 -17.39
C GLN A 300 -17.13 6.00 -17.58
N GLY A 301 -16.71 6.24 -18.84
CA GLY A 301 -15.40 6.81 -19.14
C GLY A 301 -14.28 5.80 -18.91
N THR A 302 -13.17 6.25 -18.33
CA THR A 302 -11.99 5.40 -18.09
C THR A 302 -11.69 5.22 -16.60
N TRP A 303 -11.00 4.14 -16.26
CA TRP A 303 -10.40 3.88 -14.96
C TRP A 303 -8.93 3.49 -15.20
N VAL A 304 -8.01 4.27 -14.61
CA VAL A 304 -6.54 4.13 -14.77
C VAL A 304 -6.12 3.72 -16.18
N GLY A 305 -6.60 4.43 -17.20
CA GLY A 305 -6.21 4.21 -18.59
C GLY A 305 -7.00 3.15 -19.37
N PHE A 306 -7.92 2.42 -18.73
CA PHE A 306 -8.81 1.43 -19.37
C PHE A 306 -10.21 1.96 -19.59
N GLU A 307 -10.87 1.52 -20.67
CA GLU A 307 -12.27 1.81 -20.94
C GLU A 307 -13.19 1.00 -20.04
N ARG A 308 -14.08 1.70 -19.32
CA ARG A 308 -15.11 1.08 -18.48
C ARG A 308 -16.32 0.67 -19.33
N PRO A 309 -16.96 -0.48 -19.05
CA PRO A 309 -18.26 -0.78 -19.64
C PRO A 309 -19.30 0.28 -19.24
N ASP A 310 -20.24 0.52 -20.14
CA ASP A 310 -21.38 1.40 -19.88
C ASP A 310 -22.26 0.86 -18.73
N TRP A 311 -22.89 1.78 -17.99
CA TRP A 311 -23.78 1.42 -16.89
C TRP A 311 -25.25 1.51 -17.30
N LEU A 312 -25.94 0.39 -17.35
CA LEU A 312 -27.37 0.33 -17.65
C LEU A 312 -28.20 0.92 -16.50
N ASP A 313 -29.00 1.95 -16.80
CA ASP A 313 -29.84 2.66 -15.82
C ASP A 313 -30.81 1.68 -15.13
N PRO A 314 -30.63 1.43 -13.81
CA PRO A 314 -31.43 0.44 -13.10
C PRO A 314 -32.93 0.74 -13.03
N ARG A 315 -33.35 1.98 -13.32
CA ARG A 315 -34.76 2.39 -13.32
C ARG A 315 -35.52 1.92 -14.57
N THR A 316 -34.81 1.43 -15.59
CA THR A 316 -35.40 1.06 -16.87
C THR A 316 -35.93 -0.38 -16.89
N PRO A 317 -36.98 -0.69 -17.68
CA PRO A 317 -37.44 -2.07 -17.87
C PRO A 317 -36.34 -2.99 -18.42
N ALA A 318 -35.45 -2.45 -19.26
CA ALA A 318 -34.31 -3.19 -19.80
C ALA A 318 -33.40 -3.75 -18.71
N PHE A 319 -33.18 -3.01 -17.61
CA PHE A 319 -32.40 -3.52 -16.48
C PHE A 319 -33.03 -4.76 -15.84
N ALA A 320 -34.34 -4.73 -15.61
CA ALA A 320 -35.06 -5.87 -15.03
C ALA A 320 -35.03 -7.10 -15.94
N GLU A 321 -35.11 -6.91 -17.26
CA GLU A 321 -34.99 -8.00 -18.24
C GLU A 321 -33.59 -8.61 -18.26
N VAL A 322 -32.53 -7.78 -18.32
CA VAL A 322 -31.15 -8.27 -18.32
C VAL A 322 -30.82 -8.94 -16.99
N GLY A 323 -31.24 -8.38 -15.86
CA GLY A 323 -31.03 -8.98 -14.55
C GLY A 323 -31.72 -10.34 -14.40
N ALA A 324 -32.96 -10.48 -14.89
CA ALA A 324 -33.65 -11.77 -14.90
C ALA A 324 -32.89 -12.82 -15.74
N GLU A 325 -32.40 -12.43 -16.92
CA GLU A 325 -31.61 -13.32 -17.77
C GLU A 325 -30.26 -13.69 -17.13
N PHE A 326 -29.55 -12.70 -16.57
CA PHE A 326 -28.28 -12.92 -15.86
C PHE A 326 -28.43 -13.94 -14.74
N TYR A 327 -29.41 -13.74 -13.85
CA TYR A 327 -29.61 -14.68 -12.74
C TYR A 327 -30.12 -16.04 -13.22
N ALA A 328 -30.84 -16.14 -14.34
CA ALA A 328 -31.18 -17.43 -14.93
C ALA A 328 -29.91 -18.18 -15.38
N ARG A 329 -29.04 -17.52 -16.16
CA ARG A 329 -27.77 -18.11 -16.63
C ARG A 329 -26.79 -18.42 -15.50
N LEU A 330 -26.74 -17.59 -14.46
CA LEU A 330 -25.95 -17.86 -13.27
C LEU A 330 -26.40 -19.15 -12.56
N GLY A 331 -27.72 -19.35 -12.42
CA GLY A 331 -28.27 -20.59 -11.84
C GLY A 331 -27.96 -21.83 -12.68
N GLU A 332 -28.08 -21.71 -14.01
CA GLU A 332 -27.76 -22.79 -14.95
C GLU A 332 -26.25 -23.14 -14.97
N ARG A 333 -25.36 -22.14 -14.90
CA ARG A 333 -23.91 -22.35 -14.98
C ARG A 333 -23.28 -22.71 -13.64
N LEU A 334 -23.65 -22.05 -12.54
CA LEU A 334 -22.96 -22.17 -11.24
C LEU A 334 -23.83 -22.66 -10.07
N GLY A 335 -25.15 -22.67 -10.25
CA GLY A 335 -26.11 -23.19 -9.26
C GLY A 335 -26.60 -22.14 -8.27
N PRO A 336 -27.32 -22.56 -7.20
CA PRO A 336 -27.94 -21.63 -6.26
C PRO A 336 -26.95 -21.01 -5.27
N SER A 337 -27.16 -19.76 -4.90
CA SER A 337 -26.49 -19.13 -3.76
C SER A 337 -27.48 -18.26 -2.99
N GLY A 338 -27.21 -18.10 -1.69
CA GLY A 338 -27.90 -17.18 -0.80
C GLY A 338 -27.25 -15.81 -0.70
N MET A 339 -26.10 -15.57 -1.34
CA MET A 339 -25.36 -14.32 -1.18
C MET A 339 -24.70 -13.86 -2.48
N TYR A 340 -24.84 -12.57 -2.77
CA TYR A 340 -24.35 -11.98 -4.01
C TYR A 340 -23.62 -10.67 -3.73
N LYS A 341 -22.44 -10.51 -4.32
CA LYS A 341 -21.59 -9.35 -4.15
C LYS A 341 -21.76 -8.38 -5.32
N MET A 342 -22.07 -7.12 -5.03
CA MET A 342 -22.31 -6.08 -6.05
C MET A 342 -21.90 -4.70 -5.53
N ASP A 343 -21.05 -3.99 -6.28
CA ASP A 343 -20.45 -2.71 -5.86
C ASP A 343 -20.72 -1.60 -6.88
N LEU A 344 -21.82 -0.88 -6.70
CA LEU A 344 -22.21 0.19 -7.61
C LEU A 344 -21.18 1.33 -7.58
N LEU A 345 -20.71 1.74 -8.77
CA LEU A 345 -19.80 2.88 -8.94
C LEU A 345 -18.49 2.72 -8.15
N HIS A 346 -17.96 1.49 -8.14
CA HIS A 346 -16.67 1.16 -7.54
C HIS A 346 -15.52 1.94 -8.19
N GLU A 347 -14.67 2.54 -7.34
CA GLU A 347 -13.49 3.36 -7.72
C GLU A 347 -13.73 4.42 -8.81
N GLY A 348 -14.91 5.02 -8.80
CA GLY A 348 -15.27 6.08 -9.73
C GLY A 348 -16.59 5.78 -10.39
N GLY A 349 -16.58 5.72 -11.71
CA GLY A 349 -17.80 5.72 -12.50
C GLY A 349 -18.61 7.02 -12.33
N ARG A 350 -19.73 7.10 -13.03
CA ARG A 350 -20.62 8.27 -12.99
C ARG A 350 -22.07 7.81 -12.92
N ALA A 351 -22.81 8.39 -12.00
CA ALA A 351 -24.25 8.15 -11.91
C ALA A 351 -25.04 8.87 -13.01
N GLY A 352 -24.46 9.90 -13.65
CA GLY A 352 -25.19 10.73 -14.62
C GLY A 352 -26.39 11.40 -13.97
N ASP A 353 -27.56 11.25 -14.58
CA ASP A 353 -28.85 11.72 -14.05
C ASP A 353 -29.63 10.63 -13.30
N VAL A 354 -28.97 9.52 -12.94
CA VAL A 354 -29.56 8.42 -12.15
C VAL A 354 -29.37 8.73 -10.66
N PRO A 355 -30.46 8.94 -9.87
CA PRO A 355 -30.35 9.05 -8.42
C PRO A 355 -29.85 7.72 -7.84
N VAL A 356 -28.72 7.75 -7.12
CA VAL A 356 -28.05 6.54 -6.61
C VAL A 356 -28.96 5.72 -5.67
N GLY A 357 -29.78 6.38 -4.85
CA GLY A 357 -30.73 5.68 -3.97
C GLY A 357 -31.84 4.95 -4.74
N ASP A 358 -32.33 5.50 -5.86
CA ASP A 358 -33.30 4.81 -6.72
C ASP A 358 -32.66 3.63 -7.45
N ALA A 359 -31.41 3.80 -7.91
CA ALA A 359 -30.63 2.72 -8.48
C ALA A 359 -30.43 1.58 -7.49
N ALA A 360 -30.06 1.88 -6.24
CA ALA A 360 -29.88 0.90 -5.17
C ALA A 360 -31.17 0.11 -4.90
N ARG A 361 -32.32 0.78 -4.80
CA ARG A 361 -33.63 0.11 -4.66
C ARG A 361 -33.95 -0.81 -5.83
N ALA A 362 -33.66 -0.38 -7.05
CA ALA A 362 -33.92 -1.19 -8.25
C ALA A 362 -33.00 -2.41 -8.34
N VAL A 363 -31.72 -2.26 -7.98
CA VAL A 363 -30.76 -3.38 -7.89
C VAL A 363 -31.20 -4.38 -6.83
N GLU A 364 -31.53 -3.92 -5.62
CA GLU A 364 -32.03 -4.80 -4.55
C GLU A 364 -33.33 -5.51 -4.95
N ALA A 365 -34.28 -4.78 -5.55
CA ALA A 365 -35.52 -5.38 -6.03
C ALA A 365 -35.29 -6.43 -7.12
N CYS A 366 -34.31 -6.19 -8.02
CA CYS A 366 -33.91 -7.16 -9.03
C CYS A 366 -33.32 -8.43 -8.41
N LEU A 367 -32.40 -8.28 -7.44
CA LEU A 367 -31.83 -9.39 -6.69
C LEU A 367 -32.92 -10.17 -5.97
N GLN A 368 -33.76 -9.52 -5.16
CA GLN A 368 -34.78 -10.19 -4.37
C GLN A 368 -35.85 -10.87 -5.23
N LYS A 369 -36.17 -10.32 -6.41
CA LYS A 369 -37.09 -10.97 -7.36
C LYS A 369 -36.48 -12.25 -7.93
N ALA A 370 -35.21 -12.22 -8.31
CA ALA A 370 -34.54 -13.37 -8.88
C ALA A 370 -34.14 -14.42 -7.83
N ARG A 371 -33.85 -13.96 -6.60
CA ARG A 371 -33.31 -14.72 -5.47
C ARG A 371 -33.92 -14.22 -4.15
N PRO A 372 -35.17 -14.62 -3.84
CA PRO A 372 -35.82 -14.20 -2.62
C PRO A 372 -35.03 -14.59 -1.37
N GLY A 373 -34.74 -13.61 -0.51
CA GLY A 373 -34.01 -13.84 0.75
C GLY A 373 -32.48 -13.80 0.61
N ALA A 374 -31.95 -13.50 -0.57
CA ALA A 374 -30.52 -13.35 -0.76
C ALA A 374 -29.95 -12.16 0.03
N VAL A 375 -28.70 -12.30 0.47
CA VAL A 375 -27.91 -11.23 1.09
C VAL A 375 -27.14 -10.48 0.00
N TRP A 376 -27.23 -9.16 0.01
CA TRP A 376 -26.39 -8.27 -0.80
C TRP A 376 -25.10 -7.95 -0.04
N ALA A 377 -23.99 -8.54 -0.48
CA ALA A 377 -22.65 -8.24 0.01
C ALA A 377 -22.05 -7.00 -0.69
N LEU A 378 -21.43 -6.10 0.08
CA LEU A 378 -20.80 -4.86 -0.38
C LEU A 378 -19.37 -4.76 0.16
N LEU A 379 -18.42 -4.32 -0.67
CA LEU A 379 -17.06 -4.04 -0.22
C LEU A 379 -17.01 -2.71 0.53
N GLY A 380 -16.54 -2.74 1.78
CA GLY A 380 -16.17 -1.53 2.52
C GLY A 380 -14.82 -0.99 2.03
N TRP A 381 -14.84 -0.15 0.98
CA TRP A 381 -13.62 0.43 0.36
C TRP A 381 -13.83 1.88 -0.06
N GLN A 382 -12.97 2.77 0.42
CA GLN A 382 -13.05 4.22 0.20
C GLN A 382 -14.46 4.77 0.51
N ASN A 383 -15.20 5.20 -0.52
CA ASN A 383 -16.55 5.72 -0.42
C ASN A 383 -17.65 4.67 -0.69
N ASN A 384 -17.28 3.39 -0.82
CA ASN A 384 -18.19 2.26 -1.01
C ASN A 384 -18.44 1.52 0.32
N PRO A 385 -19.68 1.12 0.63
CA PRO A 385 -20.91 1.57 -0.03
C PRO A 385 -21.12 3.07 0.15
N ARG A 386 -21.63 3.72 -0.90
CA ARG A 386 -22.05 5.12 -0.80
C ARG A 386 -23.19 5.25 0.20
N ARG A 387 -23.25 6.35 0.93
CA ARG A 387 -24.27 6.60 1.95
C ARG A 387 -25.68 6.53 1.36
N GLU A 388 -25.86 7.03 0.15
CA GLU A 388 -27.11 7.01 -0.60
C GLU A 388 -27.61 5.59 -0.90
N ILE A 389 -26.73 4.58 -0.92
CA ILE A 389 -27.10 3.17 -1.10
C ILE A 389 -27.68 2.64 0.20
N VAL A 390 -26.93 2.72 1.30
CA VAL A 390 -27.32 2.15 2.60
C VAL A 390 -28.49 2.88 3.26
N GLU A 391 -28.74 4.15 2.94
CA GLU A 391 -29.92 4.89 3.40
C GLU A 391 -31.18 4.61 2.58
N ALA A 392 -31.05 4.05 1.37
CA ALA A 392 -32.16 3.90 0.43
C ALA A 392 -32.86 2.53 0.47
N VAL A 393 -32.22 1.52 1.07
CA VAL A 393 -32.61 0.10 1.02
C VAL A 393 -32.69 -0.50 2.42
N ASP A 394 -33.39 -1.63 2.56
CA ASP A 394 -33.42 -2.38 3.81
C ASP A 394 -32.07 -3.08 4.04
N THR A 395 -31.30 -2.56 4.98
CA THR A 395 -29.95 -3.05 5.29
C THR A 395 -29.95 -4.36 6.09
N SER A 396 -31.11 -4.88 6.53
CA SER A 396 -31.18 -6.17 7.23
C SER A 396 -30.78 -7.38 6.38
N ARG A 397 -30.77 -7.22 5.04
CA ARG A 397 -30.30 -8.21 4.06
C ARG A 397 -29.00 -7.81 3.38
N MET A 398 -28.20 -6.96 4.05
CA MET A 398 -26.89 -6.55 3.58
C MET A 398 -25.79 -7.07 4.49
N LEU A 399 -24.60 -7.29 3.90
CA LEU A 399 -23.36 -7.43 4.66
C LEU A 399 -22.29 -6.55 4.02
N VAL A 400 -21.76 -5.59 4.78
CA VAL A 400 -20.56 -4.87 4.37
C VAL A 400 -19.33 -5.64 4.81
N VAL A 401 -18.50 -6.11 3.88
CA VAL A 401 -17.20 -6.72 4.17
C VAL A 401 -16.13 -5.61 4.25
N ASP A 402 -15.72 -5.23 5.46
CA ASP A 402 -14.90 -4.03 5.69
C ASP A 402 -13.43 -4.25 5.36
N GLY A 403 -12.93 -3.69 4.25
CA GLY A 403 -11.51 -3.82 3.88
C GLY A 403 -10.59 -2.83 4.58
N LEU A 404 -11.14 -1.94 5.41
CA LEU A 404 -10.45 -0.79 5.94
C LEU A 404 -10.51 -0.71 7.47
N SER A 405 -10.97 -1.76 8.15
CA SER A 405 -11.09 -1.76 9.62
C SER A 405 -9.75 -1.45 10.30
N ASP A 406 -8.65 -1.91 9.71
CA ASP A 406 -7.29 -1.77 10.22
C ASP A 406 -6.39 -0.84 9.39
N ARG A 407 -6.93 -0.07 8.43
CA ARG A 407 -6.11 0.83 7.60
C ARG A 407 -6.00 2.24 8.15
N PHE A 408 -7.12 2.86 8.51
CA PHE A 408 -7.16 4.28 8.86
C PHE A 408 -7.52 4.51 10.33
N PRO A 409 -6.83 5.40 11.06
CA PRO A 409 -7.15 5.69 12.46
C PRO A 409 -8.49 6.45 12.61
N SER A 410 -8.96 7.09 11.53
CA SER A 410 -10.26 7.79 11.46
C SER A 410 -11.47 6.85 11.39
N VAL A 411 -11.27 5.58 11.06
CA VAL A 411 -12.36 4.59 11.08
C VAL A 411 -12.62 4.20 12.52
N THR A 412 -13.72 4.70 13.08
CA THR A 412 -14.07 4.50 14.49
C THR A 412 -15.52 4.06 14.73
N ASP A 413 -16.42 4.23 13.76
CA ASP A 413 -17.87 4.07 13.98
C ASP A 413 -18.62 3.62 12.73
N ARG A 414 -18.53 2.33 12.42
CA ARG A 414 -19.12 1.73 11.21
C ARG A 414 -20.64 1.71 11.19
N GLU A 415 -21.29 1.64 12.35
CA GLU A 415 -22.74 1.69 12.47
C GLU A 415 -23.27 3.03 11.98
N ARG A 416 -22.57 4.12 12.26
CA ARG A 416 -22.91 5.44 11.70
C ARG A 416 -22.55 5.50 10.23
N ASP A 417 -21.35 5.05 9.85
CA ASP A 417 -20.85 5.17 8.48
C ASP A 417 -21.71 4.36 7.48
N TRP A 418 -22.35 3.28 7.93
CA TRP A 418 -23.19 2.40 7.10
C TRP A 418 -24.65 2.33 7.53
N ALA A 419 -25.16 3.37 8.21
CA ALA A 419 -26.57 3.50 8.58
C ALA A 419 -27.16 2.25 9.28
N GLY A 420 -26.36 1.58 10.12
CA GLY A 420 -26.74 0.40 10.88
C GLY A 420 -26.74 -0.92 10.09
N ALA A 421 -26.22 -0.96 8.87
CA ALA A 421 -26.03 -2.20 8.11
C ALA A 421 -25.11 -3.18 8.86
N PRO A 422 -25.42 -4.50 8.85
CA PRO A 422 -24.50 -5.52 9.33
C PRO A 422 -23.18 -5.48 8.57
N TYR A 423 -22.07 -5.71 9.28
CA TYR A 423 -20.74 -5.70 8.67
C TYR A 423 -19.80 -6.74 9.26
N ALA A 424 -18.80 -7.12 8.47
CA ALA A 424 -17.71 -7.98 8.89
C ALA A 424 -16.44 -7.14 9.08
N TYR A 425 -15.77 -7.28 10.23
CA TYR A 425 -14.46 -6.68 10.46
C TYR A 425 -13.42 -7.35 9.57
N GLY A 426 -12.78 -6.60 8.69
CA GLY A 426 -11.85 -7.20 7.74
C GLY A 426 -10.53 -6.45 7.66
N SER A 427 -9.60 -7.11 6.96
CA SER A 427 -8.29 -6.55 6.67
C SER A 427 -7.88 -6.90 5.25
N ILE A 428 -7.31 -5.91 4.59
CA ILE A 428 -6.52 -6.06 3.36
C ILE A 428 -5.07 -5.82 3.79
N TRP A 429 -4.40 -6.85 4.30
CA TRP A 429 -2.97 -6.76 4.69
C TRP A 429 -2.03 -6.86 3.49
N ASN A 430 -2.56 -7.24 2.31
CA ASN A 430 -1.78 -7.43 1.09
C ASN A 430 -2.52 -6.80 -0.10
N PHE A 431 -1.83 -5.94 -0.86
CA PHE A 431 -2.30 -5.32 -2.10
C PHE A 431 -1.47 -5.85 -3.27
N GLY A 432 -2.10 -6.04 -4.44
CA GLY A 432 -1.43 -6.55 -5.65
C GLY A 432 -0.84 -7.97 -5.56
N GLY A 433 -0.95 -8.66 -4.43
CA GLY A 433 -0.22 -9.89 -4.17
C GLY A 433 1.26 -9.68 -3.86
N HIS A 434 1.67 -8.47 -3.43
CA HIS A 434 3.08 -8.18 -3.11
C HIS A 434 3.67 -9.24 -2.19
N THR A 435 4.94 -9.57 -2.38
CA THR A 435 5.64 -10.54 -1.50
C THR A 435 6.09 -9.89 -0.18
N THR A 436 5.25 -9.03 0.41
CA THR A 436 5.56 -8.31 1.65
C THR A 436 5.13 -9.11 2.88
N LEU A 437 5.91 -9.01 3.96
CA LEU A 437 5.64 -9.68 5.23
C LEU A 437 5.13 -8.68 6.27
N GLY A 438 3.96 -8.96 6.86
CA GLY A 438 3.41 -8.23 7.99
C GLY A 438 1.89 -8.05 7.94
N ALA A 439 1.34 -7.56 9.05
CA ALA A 439 -0.06 -7.16 9.19
C ALA A 439 -0.27 -6.35 10.48
N ASN A 440 -1.34 -5.55 10.56
CA ASN A 440 -1.68 -4.75 11.74
C ASN A 440 -2.34 -5.56 12.87
N THR A 441 -1.78 -6.73 13.22
CA THR A 441 -2.33 -7.63 14.25
C THR A 441 -2.65 -6.95 15.60
N PRO A 442 -1.88 -5.95 16.07
CA PRO A 442 -2.17 -5.27 17.32
C PRO A 442 -3.45 -4.43 17.28
N ASP A 443 -3.86 -3.98 16.09
CA ASP A 443 -5.11 -3.24 15.93
C ASP A 443 -6.30 -4.20 15.86
N TRP A 444 -6.14 -5.39 15.29
CA TRP A 444 -7.22 -6.38 15.22
C TRP A 444 -7.66 -6.84 16.61
N VAL A 445 -6.70 -7.25 17.45
CA VAL A 445 -7.02 -7.73 18.81
C VAL A 445 -7.54 -6.62 19.73
N ASP A 446 -7.19 -5.36 19.44
CA ASP A 446 -7.65 -4.22 20.24
C ASP A 446 -9.03 -3.73 19.80
N THR A 447 -9.28 -3.65 18.50
CA THR A 447 -10.49 -2.99 17.95
C THR A 447 -11.65 -3.96 17.73
N TYR A 448 -11.40 -5.18 17.25
CA TYR A 448 -12.45 -6.18 17.01
C TYR A 448 -13.35 -6.43 18.23
N PRO A 449 -12.82 -6.78 19.42
CA PRO A 449 -13.67 -7.00 20.59
C PRO A 449 -14.41 -5.73 21.03
N LYS A 450 -13.79 -4.54 20.91
CA LYS A 450 -14.47 -3.27 21.23
C LYS A 450 -15.66 -3.00 20.32
N TRP A 451 -15.55 -3.35 19.04
CA TRP A 451 -16.63 -3.15 18.07
C TRP A 451 -17.70 -4.24 18.20
N ARG A 452 -17.31 -5.49 18.47
CA ARG A 452 -18.23 -6.61 18.71
C ARG A 452 -19.05 -6.41 19.99
N ASP A 453 -18.40 -6.02 21.08
CA ASP A 453 -19.00 -6.06 22.42
C ASP A 453 -19.75 -4.78 22.81
N LYS A 454 -19.78 -3.75 21.95
CA LYS A 454 -20.52 -2.51 22.23
C LYS A 454 -22.04 -2.70 22.13
N THR A 455 -22.78 -1.95 22.94
CA THR A 455 -24.24 -1.97 22.93
C THR A 455 -24.80 -1.63 21.54
N GLY A 456 -25.64 -2.52 21.00
CA GLY A 456 -26.27 -2.33 19.69
C GLY A 456 -25.33 -2.55 18.49
N SER A 457 -24.18 -3.20 18.70
CA SER A 457 -23.23 -3.53 17.63
C SER A 457 -23.91 -4.17 16.41
N LYS A 458 -23.43 -3.79 15.23
CA LYS A 458 -23.80 -4.41 13.94
C LYS A 458 -22.67 -5.26 13.36
N LEU A 459 -21.54 -5.36 14.08
CA LEU A 459 -20.48 -6.29 13.74
C LEU A 459 -21.05 -7.71 13.81
N SER A 460 -21.06 -8.37 12.66
CA SER A 460 -21.70 -9.67 12.45
C SER A 460 -20.74 -10.70 11.84
N GLY A 461 -19.47 -10.34 11.62
CA GLY A 461 -18.49 -11.21 11.00
C GLY A 461 -17.03 -10.77 11.04
N ILE A 462 -16.18 -11.61 10.46
CA ILE A 462 -14.82 -11.29 10.01
C ILE A 462 -14.70 -11.46 8.49
N ALA A 463 -13.79 -10.72 7.85
CA ALA A 463 -13.53 -10.80 6.42
C ALA A 463 -12.02 -10.81 6.12
N ALA A 464 -11.50 -11.93 5.62
CA ALA A 464 -10.13 -12.05 5.15
C ALA A 464 -10.06 -11.64 3.68
N MET A 465 -9.51 -10.44 3.39
CA MET A 465 -9.60 -9.85 2.06
C MET A 465 -8.24 -9.37 1.52
N PRO A 466 -7.17 -10.17 1.58
CA PRO A 466 -5.97 -9.81 0.83
C PRO A 466 -6.29 -9.74 -0.67
N GLU A 467 -5.75 -8.75 -1.39
CA GLU A 467 -5.88 -8.68 -2.84
C GLU A 467 -5.14 -9.83 -3.51
N GLY A 468 -4.04 -10.32 -2.93
CA GLY A 468 -3.48 -11.63 -3.26
C GLY A 468 -3.33 -12.46 -1.99
N ALA A 469 -3.93 -13.64 -1.95
CA ALA A 469 -3.80 -14.60 -0.85
C ALA A 469 -2.48 -15.40 -0.94
N ASP A 470 -2.40 -16.51 -0.22
CA ASP A 470 -1.21 -17.37 -0.11
C ASP A 470 0.03 -16.64 0.41
N ASN A 471 -0.15 -15.76 1.39
CA ASN A 471 0.92 -15.12 2.14
C ASN A 471 0.48 -14.87 3.58
N ASN A 472 1.46 -14.49 4.42
CA ASN A 472 1.23 -14.08 5.79
C ASN A 472 0.35 -15.08 6.59
N PRO A 473 0.79 -16.33 6.77
CA PRO A 473 -0.04 -17.38 7.35
C PRO A 473 -0.49 -17.08 8.79
N ALA A 474 0.30 -16.31 9.55
CA ALA A 474 -0.08 -15.87 10.89
C ALA A 474 -1.20 -14.82 10.87
N ALA A 475 -1.24 -13.95 9.85
CA ALA A 475 -2.32 -12.98 9.65
C ALA A 475 -3.64 -13.71 9.40
N LEU A 476 -3.64 -14.70 8.50
CA LEU A 476 -4.81 -15.54 8.25
C LEU A 476 -5.29 -16.21 9.54
N ALA A 477 -4.41 -16.96 10.21
CA ALA A 477 -4.77 -17.73 11.39
C ALA A 477 -5.32 -16.85 12.52
N LEU A 478 -4.67 -15.72 12.80
CA LEU A 478 -5.11 -14.82 13.87
C LEU A 478 -6.47 -14.18 13.56
N LEU A 479 -6.67 -13.68 12.33
CA LEU A 479 -7.95 -13.07 11.96
C LEU A 479 -9.10 -14.07 12.09
N CYS A 480 -8.89 -15.32 11.69
CA CYS A 480 -9.84 -16.41 11.87
C CYS A 480 -10.11 -16.72 13.35
N ASP A 481 -9.07 -16.77 14.18
CA ASP A 481 -9.20 -17.05 15.61
C ASP A 481 -10.05 -16.01 16.36
N LEU A 482 -10.15 -14.77 15.87
CA LEU A 482 -11.03 -13.75 16.45
C LEU A 482 -12.50 -14.17 16.46
N ALA A 483 -12.95 -14.92 15.45
CA ALA A 483 -14.33 -15.40 15.36
C ALA A 483 -14.63 -16.53 16.36
N TRP A 484 -13.61 -17.21 16.88
CA TRP A 484 -13.75 -18.36 17.78
C TRP A 484 -13.33 -18.06 19.23
N THR A 485 -12.64 -16.94 19.46
CA THR A 485 -12.12 -16.57 20.78
C THR A 485 -13.07 -15.62 21.51
N PRO A 486 -13.53 -15.96 22.73
CA PRO A 486 -14.27 -15.02 23.55
C PRO A 486 -13.36 -13.93 24.12
N GLY A 487 -13.85 -12.69 24.21
CA GLY A 487 -13.09 -11.58 24.79
C GLY A 487 -11.94 -11.10 23.90
N THR A 488 -10.79 -10.80 24.51
CA THR A 488 -9.57 -10.24 23.89
C THR A 488 -8.50 -11.33 23.73
N VAL A 489 -7.77 -11.31 22.63
CA VAL A 489 -6.62 -12.21 22.40
C VAL A 489 -5.35 -11.59 22.98
N ASP A 490 -4.63 -12.35 23.81
CA ASP A 490 -3.26 -12.01 24.21
C ASP A 490 -2.31 -12.35 23.05
N LEU A 491 -1.77 -11.34 22.39
CA LEU A 491 -0.90 -11.52 21.23
C LEU A 491 0.42 -12.21 21.57
N GLU A 492 1.00 -11.95 22.74
CA GLU A 492 2.27 -12.56 23.10
C GLU A 492 2.10 -14.07 23.23
N GLN A 493 1.09 -14.49 24.01
CA GLN A 493 0.77 -15.90 24.18
C GLN A 493 0.26 -16.56 22.89
N TRP A 494 -0.45 -15.82 22.04
CA TRP A 494 -0.91 -16.34 20.76
C TRP A 494 0.27 -16.67 19.83
N PHE A 495 1.26 -15.76 19.72
CA PHE A 495 2.43 -16.00 18.88
C PHE A 495 3.36 -17.09 19.42
N ASP A 496 3.42 -17.30 20.74
CA ASP A 496 4.14 -18.44 21.33
C ASP A 496 3.50 -19.78 20.94
N ARG A 497 2.17 -19.90 21.10
CA ARG A 497 1.42 -21.11 20.70
C ARG A 497 1.45 -21.34 19.18
N TRP A 498 1.43 -20.25 18.42
CA TRP A 498 1.59 -20.29 16.97
C TRP A 498 2.94 -20.89 16.59
N ALA A 499 4.05 -20.43 17.17
CA ALA A 499 5.37 -20.97 16.88
C ALA A 499 5.44 -22.47 17.16
N ALA A 500 4.91 -22.91 18.30
CA ALA A 500 4.91 -24.33 18.69
C ALA A 500 4.11 -25.20 17.71
N SER A 501 2.85 -24.85 17.44
CA SER A 501 2.00 -25.59 16.49
C SER A 501 2.50 -25.52 15.05
N ARG A 502 3.15 -24.43 14.65
CA ARG A 502 3.67 -24.23 13.30
C ARG A 502 4.88 -25.11 13.01
N TYR A 503 5.72 -25.42 14.01
CA TYR A 503 6.96 -26.19 13.81
C TYR A 503 6.96 -27.59 14.43
N GLY A 504 6.04 -27.92 15.32
CA GLY A 504 5.89 -29.30 15.82
C GLY A 504 6.02 -29.48 17.32
N GLY A 505 6.17 -28.41 18.08
CA GLY A 505 6.44 -28.45 19.50
C GLY A 505 7.20 -27.21 19.97
N ASP A 506 7.46 -27.15 21.27
CA ASP A 506 8.11 -26.01 21.90
C ASP A 506 9.61 -25.96 21.56
N ASP A 507 10.04 -24.84 20.98
CA ASP A 507 11.45 -24.50 20.76
C ASP A 507 11.67 -23.02 21.13
N PRO A 508 12.65 -22.71 22.00
CA PRO A 508 12.84 -21.34 22.49
C PRO A 508 13.26 -20.37 21.38
N HIS A 509 13.99 -20.84 20.35
CA HIS A 509 14.39 -20.01 19.23
C HIS A 509 13.23 -19.78 18.25
N ALA A 510 12.35 -20.75 18.07
CA ALA A 510 11.12 -20.58 17.32
C ALA A 510 10.21 -19.52 17.97
N ALA A 511 10.01 -19.62 19.28
CA ALA A 511 9.25 -18.63 20.04
C ALA A 511 9.91 -17.24 19.92
N ALA A 512 11.22 -17.14 20.13
CA ALA A 512 11.96 -15.88 20.01
C ALA A 512 11.82 -15.25 18.60
N ALA A 513 11.96 -16.04 17.54
CA ALA A 513 11.77 -15.57 16.16
C ALA A 513 10.37 -14.98 15.96
N TRP A 514 9.32 -15.69 16.36
CA TRP A 514 7.94 -15.21 16.21
C TRP A 514 7.62 -14.01 17.12
N GLN A 515 8.29 -13.90 18.27
CA GLN A 515 8.21 -12.71 19.11
C GLN A 515 8.87 -11.48 18.46
N VAL A 516 9.98 -11.65 17.73
CA VAL A 516 10.57 -10.58 16.90
C VAL A 516 9.59 -10.18 15.80
N LEU A 517 9.04 -11.15 15.06
CA LEU A 517 8.07 -10.88 14.00
C LEU A 517 6.80 -10.17 14.52
N ARG A 518 6.30 -10.56 15.70
CA ARG A 518 5.18 -9.90 16.39
C ARG A 518 5.45 -8.44 16.70
N ARG A 519 6.66 -8.09 17.12
CA ARG A 519 7.02 -6.69 17.47
C ARG A 519 7.40 -5.84 16.26
N THR A 520 7.70 -6.46 15.13
CA THR A 520 8.15 -5.79 13.90
C THR A 520 7.09 -5.90 12.80
N ALA A 521 7.21 -6.85 11.87
CA ALA A 521 6.36 -6.97 10.70
C ALA A 521 4.88 -7.21 11.02
N TYR A 522 4.57 -8.05 12.01
CA TYR A 522 3.21 -8.24 12.51
C TYR A 522 2.84 -7.25 13.63
N GLY A 523 3.72 -6.29 13.93
CA GLY A 523 3.56 -5.28 14.99
C GLY A 523 3.17 -3.90 14.48
N THR A 524 2.95 -3.75 13.16
CA THR A 524 2.58 -2.48 12.54
C THR A 524 1.21 -2.00 13.01
N ARG A 525 0.95 -0.71 12.82
CA ARG A 525 -0.25 -0.01 13.32
C ARG A 525 -0.84 0.85 12.23
N ARG A 526 -2.16 0.98 12.23
CA ARG A 526 -2.94 1.86 11.36
C ARG A 526 -2.69 3.36 11.56
N THR A 527 -1.86 3.75 12.53
CA THR A 527 -1.58 5.17 12.85
C THR A 527 -0.95 5.94 11.69
N ASP A 528 -0.26 5.24 10.79
CA ASP A 528 0.33 5.78 9.57
C ASP A 528 -0.59 5.68 8.35
N SER A 529 -1.85 5.27 8.55
CA SER A 529 -2.87 5.11 7.50
C SER A 529 -2.61 3.99 6.47
N TRP A 530 -1.83 2.98 6.85
CA TRP A 530 -1.53 1.79 6.04
C TRP A 530 -1.96 0.49 6.74
N SER A 531 -2.43 -0.49 5.98
CA SER A 531 -2.67 -1.87 6.46
C SER A 531 -1.60 -2.84 5.96
N GLU A 532 -0.96 -2.50 4.85
CA GLU A 532 0.04 -3.27 4.14
C GLU A 532 1.49 -2.91 4.51
N PRO A 533 2.43 -3.86 4.52
CA PRO A 533 3.85 -3.56 4.75
C PRO A 533 4.50 -2.86 3.53
N PRO A 534 5.66 -2.20 3.72
CA PRO A 534 6.38 -1.52 2.63
C PRO A 534 7.05 -2.51 1.66
N ASP A 535 7.08 -2.18 0.36
CA ASP A 535 7.78 -2.97 -0.66
C ASP A 535 9.30 -3.03 -0.44
N GLY A 536 9.94 -4.06 -0.99
CA GLY A 536 11.34 -3.96 -1.39
C GLY A 536 11.54 -3.04 -2.60
N LEU A 537 12.72 -2.45 -2.74
CA LEU A 537 13.05 -1.58 -3.89
C LEU A 537 13.76 -2.32 -5.02
N PHE A 538 14.14 -3.59 -4.84
CA PHE A 538 14.70 -4.39 -5.93
C PHE A 538 13.71 -4.54 -7.10
N GLY A 539 12.41 -4.68 -6.79
CA GLY A 539 11.34 -4.76 -7.77
C GLY A 539 10.79 -3.42 -8.27
N ALA A 540 11.35 -2.28 -7.84
CA ALA A 540 10.90 -0.97 -8.29
C ALA A 540 11.50 -0.59 -9.64
N ARG A 541 10.76 0.19 -10.45
CA ARG A 541 11.37 0.92 -11.58
C ARG A 541 12.52 1.80 -11.08
N PRO A 542 13.73 1.67 -11.67
CA PRO A 542 14.91 2.34 -11.13
C PRO A 542 14.85 3.86 -11.16
N SER A 543 15.14 4.45 -10.00
CA SER A 543 15.51 5.85 -9.82
C SER A 543 16.32 5.97 -8.54
N LEU A 544 17.28 6.90 -8.47
CA LEU A 544 18.00 7.19 -7.22
C LEU A 544 17.10 7.66 -6.07
N THR A 545 15.86 8.05 -6.35
CA THR A 545 14.91 8.59 -5.38
C THR A 545 13.63 7.77 -5.25
N VAL A 546 13.55 6.58 -5.85
CA VAL A 546 12.37 5.73 -5.71
C VAL A 546 12.22 5.24 -4.26
N THR A 547 11.00 5.23 -3.74
CA THR A 547 10.70 4.89 -2.34
C THR A 547 9.66 3.77 -2.18
N ASN A 548 9.01 3.38 -3.28
CA ASN A 548 8.06 2.29 -3.39
C ASN A 548 8.17 1.63 -4.78
N ALA A 549 7.80 0.36 -4.91
CA ALA A 549 7.75 -0.30 -6.22
C ALA A 549 6.41 -0.02 -6.90
N ALA A 550 5.30 -0.19 -6.17
CA ALA A 550 3.97 0.17 -6.63
C ALA A 550 3.60 1.62 -6.25
N SER A 551 2.82 2.29 -7.11
CA SER A 551 2.33 3.66 -6.89
C SER A 551 1.63 3.87 -5.55
N TRP A 552 0.93 2.84 -5.04
CA TRP A 552 0.16 2.90 -3.79
C TRP A 552 0.73 1.94 -2.72
N SER A 553 2.02 2.07 -2.42
CA SER A 553 2.67 1.32 -1.33
C SER A 553 3.40 2.26 -0.36
N PRO A 554 3.56 1.89 0.94
CA PRO A 554 4.25 2.72 1.92
C PRO A 554 5.66 3.12 1.46
N ALA A 555 5.91 4.44 1.42
CA ALA A 555 7.20 5.01 0.99
C ALA A 555 8.32 4.84 2.03
N ALA A 556 7.99 4.50 3.27
CA ALA A 556 8.92 4.40 4.38
C ALA A 556 8.79 3.04 5.11
N PRO A 557 9.87 2.57 5.77
CA PRO A 557 9.78 1.44 6.69
C PRO A 557 8.69 1.65 7.75
N ARG A 558 7.95 0.58 8.05
CA ARG A 558 6.89 0.58 9.08
C ARG A 558 7.31 -0.09 10.39
N TYR A 559 8.52 -0.63 10.44
CA TYR A 559 9.14 -1.25 11.59
C TYR A 559 10.67 -1.02 11.55
N ASP A 560 11.35 -1.29 12.66
CA ASP A 560 12.81 -1.22 12.74
C ASP A 560 13.44 -2.38 11.93
N LEU A 561 14.13 -2.04 10.85
CA LEU A 561 14.72 -3.01 9.92
C LEU A 561 15.90 -3.78 10.55
N ALA A 562 16.64 -3.19 11.47
CA ALA A 562 17.74 -3.84 12.16
C ALA A 562 17.22 -4.79 13.25
N ALA A 563 16.15 -4.40 13.96
CA ALA A 563 15.49 -5.30 14.92
C ALA A 563 14.87 -6.53 14.23
N PHE A 564 14.36 -6.38 13.01
CA PHE A 564 13.80 -7.51 12.24
C PHE A 564 14.82 -8.62 11.96
N ASP A 565 16.10 -8.27 11.78
CA ASP A 565 17.18 -9.22 11.45
C ASP A 565 17.36 -10.32 12.52
N GLU A 566 16.99 -10.03 13.79
CA GLU A 566 17.03 -11.00 14.88
C GLU A 566 16.17 -12.23 14.57
N ALA A 567 15.04 -12.08 13.88
CA ALA A 567 14.18 -13.20 13.49
C ALA A 567 14.93 -14.23 12.62
N LEU A 568 15.82 -13.78 11.72
CA LEU A 568 16.62 -14.69 10.91
C LEU A 568 17.63 -15.46 11.76
N THR A 569 18.25 -14.79 12.73
CA THR A 569 19.20 -15.41 13.66
C THR A 569 18.52 -16.51 14.46
N GLU A 570 17.34 -16.22 15.00
CA GLU A 570 16.56 -17.16 15.80
C GLU A 570 16.04 -18.33 14.95
N LEU A 571 15.50 -18.08 13.74
CA LEU A 571 15.06 -19.18 12.85
C LEU A 571 16.20 -20.12 12.45
N LEU A 572 17.42 -19.60 12.26
CA LEU A 572 18.60 -20.43 11.98
C LEU A 572 19.05 -21.28 13.19
N ALA A 573 18.63 -20.91 14.40
CA ALA A 573 18.98 -21.56 15.66
C ALA A 573 17.97 -22.64 16.10
N VAL A 574 16.69 -22.56 15.67
CA VAL A 574 15.62 -23.58 15.90
C VAL A 574 16.16 -25.00 15.83
N ALA A 575 15.85 -25.90 16.76
CA ALA A 575 16.49 -27.23 16.78
C ALA A 575 16.28 -28.04 15.47
N PRO A 576 17.29 -28.81 14.99
CA PRO A 576 17.23 -29.52 13.70
C PRO A 576 15.98 -30.38 13.46
N GLU A 577 15.45 -31.01 14.51
CA GLU A 577 14.23 -31.83 14.50
C GLU A 577 12.98 -31.06 14.04
N PHE A 578 12.90 -29.76 14.31
CA PHE A 578 11.76 -28.92 13.90
C PHE A 578 11.92 -28.30 12.50
N ARG A 579 13.06 -28.52 11.83
CA ARG A 579 13.38 -27.86 10.54
C ARG A 579 12.86 -28.60 9.30
N ALA A 580 12.33 -29.82 9.46
CA ALA A 580 11.94 -30.67 8.34
C ALA A 580 10.63 -30.26 7.65
N SER A 581 9.75 -29.56 8.39
CA SER A 581 8.43 -29.18 7.92
C SER A 581 8.48 -28.21 6.72
N SER A 582 7.42 -28.18 5.90
CA SER A 582 7.33 -27.16 4.84
C SER A 582 7.01 -25.78 5.41
N ALA A 583 6.34 -25.71 6.57
CA ALA A 583 6.10 -24.47 7.31
C ALA A 583 7.41 -23.78 7.74
N TYR A 584 8.33 -24.49 8.40
CA TYR A 584 9.64 -23.93 8.79
C TYR A 584 10.44 -23.46 7.57
N ARG A 585 10.50 -24.28 6.51
CA ARG A 585 11.24 -23.92 5.29
C ARG A 585 10.66 -22.69 4.60
N TYR A 586 9.34 -22.55 4.60
CA TYR A 586 8.68 -21.36 4.08
C TYR A 586 9.06 -20.13 4.92
N ASP A 587 8.92 -20.17 6.23
CA ASP A 587 9.20 -19.00 7.08
C ASP A 587 10.68 -18.61 7.06
N LEU A 588 11.57 -19.60 7.05
CA LEU A 588 13.00 -19.32 6.91
C LEU A 588 13.28 -18.63 5.58
N LEU A 589 12.62 -19.03 4.49
CA LEU A 589 12.70 -18.29 3.23
C LEU A 589 12.12 -16.89 3.37
N ASP A 590 10.89 -16.77 3.87
CA ASP A 590 10.14 -15.52 3.92
C ASP A 590 10.86 -14.45 4.75
N VAL A 591 11.46 -14.85 5.87
CA VAL A 591 12.30 -13.96 6.68
C VAL A 591 13.63 -13.68 5.99
N THR A 592 14.27 -14.67 5.36
CA THR A 592 15.55 -14.46 4.64
C THR A 592 15.39 -13.48 3.46
N ARG A 593 14.33 -13.63 2.65
CA ARG A 593 14.05 -12.69 1.55
C ARG A 593 13.74 -11.29 2.10
N GLN A 594 12.96 -11.17 3.17
CA GLN A 594 12.60 -9.88 3.75
C GLN A 594 13.82 -9.16 4.32
N VAL A 595 14.75 -9.89 4.96
CA VAL A 595 16.04 -9.35 5.42
C VAL A 595 16.83 -8.75 4.25
N LEU A 596 16.94 -9.44 3.11
CA LEU A 596 17.60 -8.90 1.92
C LEU A 596 16.84 -7.72 1.32
N SER A 597 15.53 -7.86 1.17
CA SER A 597 14.63 -6.85 0.62
C SER A 597 14.74 -5.53 1.38
N ASN A 598 14.80 -5.59 2.71
CA ASN A 598 15.01 -4.43 3.58
C ASN A 598 16.31 -3.67 3.26
N ARG A 599 17.35 -4.35 2.76
CA ARG A 599 18.62 -3.71 2.41
C ARG A 599 18.54 -2.80 1.19
N SER A 600 17.59 -3.01 0.28
CA SER A 600 17.41 -2.10 -0.84
C SER A 600 17.09 -0.68 -0.36
N ARG A 601 16.36 -0.55 0.76
CA ARG A 601 15.98 0.74 1.39
C ARG A 601 17.15 1.42 2.13
N ILE A 602 18.20 0.66 2.45
CA ILE A 602 19.43 1.16 3.07
C ILE A 602 20.48 1.51 2.00
N LEU A 603 20.58 0.71 0.95
CA LEU A 603 21.62 0.82 -0.06
C LEU A 603 21.33 1.91 -1.10
N LEU A 604 20.08 2.07 -1.53
CA LEU A 604 19.73 3.06 -2.57
C LEU A 604 20.11 4.51 -2.17
N PRO A 605 19.83 4.98 -0.93
CA PRO A 605 20.28 6.32 -0.51
C PRO A 605 21.81 6.48 -0.48
N GLN A 606 22.55 5.40 -0.21
CA GLN A 606 24.02 5.42 -0.26
C GLN A 606 24.51 5.51 -1.70
N ILE A 607 23.93 4.72 -2.62
CA ILE A 607 24.22 4.79 -4.06
C ILE A 607 23.98 6.21 -4.58
N LYS A 608 22.84 6.81 -4.22
CA LYS A 608 22.52 8.21 -4.55
C LYS A 608 23.59 9.17 -4.05
N SER A 609 23.99 9.04 -2.78
CA SER A 609 24.98 9.93 -2.17
C SER A 609 26.35 9.79 -2.83
N ALA A 610 26.77 8.58 -3.19
CA ALA A 610 28.01 8.33 -3.93
C ALA A 610 27.96 8.94 -5.34
N TYR A 611 26.85 8.78 -6.05
CA TYR A 611 26.64 9.38 -7.37
C TYR A 611 26.69 10.91 -7.31
N GLU A 612 25.97 11.54 -6.37
CA GLU A 612 25.93 13.00 -6.22
C GLU A 612 27.26 13.60 -5.76
N ALA A 613 28.06 12.83 -5.01
CA ALA A 613 29.41 13.21 -4.62
C ALA A 613 30.45 13.00 -5.74
N GLY A 614 30.06 12.43 -6.89
CA GLY A 614 30.98 12.07 -7.97
C GLY A 614 31.96 10.95 -7.61
N ASP A 615 31.68 10.18 -6.55
CA ASP A 615 32.55 9.12 -6.06
C ASP A 615 32.36 7.85 -6.88
N ARG A 616 33.08 7.78 -8.01
CA ARG A 616 32.97 6.66 -8.95
C ARG A 616 33.28 5.31 -8.32
N ALA A 617 34.30 5.24 -7.45
CA ALA A 617 34.74 3.99 -6.82
C ALA A 617 33.69 3.49 -5.81
N LEU A 618 33.16 4.37 -4.97
CA LEU A 618 32.08 4.03 -4.05
C LEU A 618 30.81 3.66 -4.81
N PHE A 619 30.44 4.42 -5.84
CA PHE A 619 29.27 4.16 -6.67
C PHE A 619 29.33 2.77 -7.33
N GLN A 620 30.45 2.43 -7.96
CA GLN A 620 30.65 1.11 -8.59
C GLN A 620 30.57 -0.04 -7.57
N ARG A 621 31.15 0.14 -6.37
CA ARG A 621 31.05 -0.87 -5.31
C ARG A 621 29.61 -1.08 -4.87
N LEU A 622 28.89 0.00 -4.52
CA LEU A 622 27.52 -0.09 -3.99
C LEU A 622 26.53 -0.64 -5.03
N THR A 623 26.67 -0.27 -6.31
CA THR A 623 25.82 -0.84 -7.38
C THR A 623 26.16 -2.31 -7.66
N GLY A 624 27.43 -2.71 -7.53
CA GLY A 624 27.84 -4.12 -7.54
C GLY A 624 27.24 -4.92 -6.38
N THR A 625 27.23 -4.35 -5.16
CA THR A 625 26.56 -4.93 -3.99
C THR A 625 25.07 -5.09 -4.23
N TRP A 626 24.40 -4.08 -4.81
CA TRP A 626 22.98 -4.15 -5.16
C TRP A 626 22.64 -5.34 -6.06
N LEU A 627 23.38 -5.50 -7.16
CA LEU A 627 23.16 -6.60 -8.11
C LEU A 627 23.48 -7.95 -7.46
N THR A 628 24.52 -8.03 -6.64
CA THR A 628 24.88 -9.25 -5.90
C THR A 628 23.78 -9.67 -4.92
N TRP A 629 23.19 -8.72 -4.18
CA TRP A 629 22.09 -9.00 -3.27
C TRP A 629 20.79 -9.36 -4.02
N THR A 630 20.55 -8.76 -5.19
CA THR A 630 19.47 -9.16 -6.10
C THR A 630 19.65 -10.63 -6.54
N ASP A 631 20.87 -11.03 -6.88
CA ASP A 631 21.20 -12.42 -7.27
C ASP A 631 21.06 -13.41 -6.11
N LEU A 632 21.39 -13.00 -4.87
CA LEU A 632 21.17 -13.81 -3.66
C LEU A 632 19.68 -13.95 -3.33
N LEU A 633 18.89 -12.89 -3.53
CA LEU A 633 17.45 -12.91 -3.35
C LEU A 633 16.82 -13.91 -4.33
N ASP A 634 17.15 -13.86 -5.63
CA ASP A 634 16.66 -14.81 -6.63
C ASP A 634 17.00 -16.27 -6.27
N GLN A 635 18.23 -16.53 -5.83
CA GLN A 635 18.66 -17.86 -5.35
C GLN A 635 17.85 -18.34 -4.13
N ALA A 636 17.57 -17.46 -3.17
CA ALA A 636 16.75 -17.82 -2.01
C ALA A 636 15.33 -18.18 -2.45
N LEU A 637 14.71 -17.34 -3.28
CA LEU A 637 13.35 -17.54 -3.80
C LEU A 637 13.23 -18.86 -4.59
N ALA A 638 14.28 -19.26 -5.31
CA ALA A 638 14.33 -20.51 -6.07
C ALA A 638 14.19 -21.78 -5.19
N THR A 639 14.28 -21.65 -3.86
CA THR A 639 14.13 -22.77 -2.92
C THR A 639 12.67 -23.09 -2.56
N SER A 640 11.71 -22.24 -2.95
CA SER A 640 10.28 -22.43 -2.65
C SER A 640 9.43 -22.45 -3.91
N GLY A 641 8.55 -23.45 -4.01
CA GLY A 641 7.67 -23.60 -5.17
C GLY A 641 6.69 -22.43 -5.33
N GLN A 642 6.27 -21.80 -4.23
CA GLN A 642 5.35 -20.65 -4.25
C GLN A 642 6.01 -19.36 -4.76
N HIS A 643 7.35 -19.36 -4.93
CA HIS A 643 8.11 -18.20 -5.36
C HIS A 643 8.80 -18.41 -6.72
N LEU A 644 8.28 -19.33 -7.55
CA LEU A 644 8.81 -19.59 -8.89
C LEU A 644 7.92 -18.95 -9.95
N LEU A 645 8.43 -17.97 -10.69
CA LEU A 645 7.74 -17.40 -11.84
C LEU A 645 7.36 -18.48 -12.88
N GLY A 646 8.21 -19.50 -13.04
CA GLY A 646 7.95 -20.58 -13.99
C GLY A 646 6.68 -21.37 -13.71
N ARG A 647 6.25 -21.50 -12.44
CA ARG A 647 4.97 -22.15 -12.12
C ARG A 647 3.78 -21.30 -12.53
N TRP A 648 3.81 -20.01 -12.21
CA TRP A 648 2.78 -19.05 -12.63
C TRP A 648 2.56 -19.05 -14.15
N ILE A 649 3.65 -19.02 -14.92
CA ILE A 649 3.60 -19.08 -16.39
C ILE A 649 3.11 -20.45 -16.87
N ALA A 650 3.58 -21.55 -16.27
CA ALA A 650 3.16 -22.90 -16.65
C ALA A 650 1.66 -23.11 -16.41
N ASP A 651 1.13 -22.61 -15.30
CA ASP A 651 -0.30 -22.68 -14.97
C ASP A 651 -1.10 -21.92 -16.03
N ALA A 652 -0.72 -20.69 -16.39
CA ALA A 652 -1.38 -19.93 -17.45
C ALA A 652 -1.37 -20.67 -18.81
N ARG A 653 -0.21 -21.19 -19.22
CA ARG A 653 -0.08 -21.94 -20.48
C ARG A 653 -0.85 -23.26 -20.46
N ALA A 654 -1.09 -23.90 -19.31
CA ALA A 654 -1.86 -25.15 -19.23
C ALA A 654 -3.34 -24.99 -19.62
N TRP A 655 -3.86 -23.76 -19.61
CA TRP A 655 -5.21 -23.46 -20.05
C TRP A 655 -5.37 -23.27 -21.55
N GLY A 656 -4.28 -23.00 -22.28
CA GLY A 656 -4.32 -22.77 -23.73
C GLY A 656 -4.46 -24.05 -24.57
N ALA A 657 -5.44 -24.08 -25.45
CA ALA A 657 -5.74 -25.19 -26.35
C ALA A 657 -4.69 -25.34 -27.47
N ASP A 658 -4.14 -24.23 -27.95
CA ASP A 658 -3.11 -24.18 -28.99
C ASP A 658 -1.98 -23.20 -28.62
N ALA A 659 -0.93 -23.14 -29.44
CA ALA A 659 0.23 -22.28 -29.17
C ALA A 659 -0.16 -20.79 -29.04
N ALA A 660 -1.02 -20.29 -29.93
CA ALA A 660 -1.41 -18.88 -29.91
C ALA A 660 -2.23 -18.52 -28.66
N GLU A 661 -3.11 -19.42 -28.20
CA GLU A 661 -3.82 -19.22 -26.94
C GLU A 661 -2.86 -19.31 -25.74
N ARG A 662 -1.91 -20.25 -25.74
CA ARG A 662 -0.90 -20.35 -24.66
C ARG A 662 -0.07 -19.08 -24.55
N ASP A 663 0.33 -18.51 -25.68
CA ASP A 663 1.14 -17.29 -25.72
C ASP A 663 0.33 -16.07 -25.24
N ARG A 664 -0.97 -15.98 -25.58
CA ARG A 664 -1.87 -14.94 -25.04
C ARG A 664 -2.05 -15.05 -23.53
N LEU A 665 -2.25 -16.25 -23.00
CA LEU A 665 -2.42 -16.46 -21.55
C LEU A 665 -1.12 -16.25 -20.78
N GLU A 666 0.04 -16.56 -21.37
CA GLU A 666 1.33 -16.17 -20.82
C GLU A 666 1.51 -14.65 -20.77
N TYR A 667 1.15 -13.93 -21.84
CA TYR A 667 1.17 -12.47 -21.85
C TYR A 667 0.25 -11.88 -20.77
N ASP A 668 -0.97 -12.40 -20.62
CA ASP A 668 -1.90 -12.01 -19.55
C ASP A 668 -1.27 -12.20 -18.16
N ALA A 669 -0.64 -13.36 -17.93
CA ALA A 669 0.03 -13.69 -16.69
C ALA A 669 1.27 -12.83 -16.40
N ARG A 670 2.08 -12.50 -17.42
CA ARG A 670 3.29 -11.66 -17.29
C ARG A 670 2.96 -10.17 -17.15
N SER A 671 2.03 -9.67 -17.96
CA SER A 671 1.63 -8.27 -17.94
C SER A 671 1.05 -7.90 -16.58
N LEU A 672 0.19 -8.72 -15.99
CA LEU A 672 -0.38 -8.45 -14.66
C LEU A 672 0.69 -8.11 -13.60
N LEU A 673 1.79 -8.87 -13.57
CA LEU A 673 2.88 -8.72 -12.58
C LEU A 673 3.80 -7.52 -12.84
N THR A 674 3.72 -6.90 -14.02
CA THR A 674 4.69 -5.92 -14.52
C THR A 674 4.00 -4.65 -15.01
N THR A 675 3.73 -4.52 -16.31
CA THR A 675 3.09 -3.32 -16.87
C THR A 675 1.63 -3.16 -16.44
N TRP A 676 1.01 -4.24 -15.98
CA TRP A 676 -0.42 -4.45 -15.68
C TRP A 676 -1.34 -4.28 -16.90
N GLY A 677 -1.00 -3.39 -17.81
CA GLY A 677 -1.82 -2.98 -18.94
C GLY A 677 -1.01 -2.52 -20.13
N GLY A 678 -1.73 -1.98 -21.12
CA GLY A 678 -1.10 -1.16 -22.15
C GLY A 678 -0.53 0.13 -21.56
N ARG A 679 0.23 0.89 -22.37
CA ARG A 679 0.98 2.08 -21.92
C ARG A 679 0.13 3.08 -21.12
N SER A 680 -1.11 3.32 -21.54
CA SER A 680 -2.05 4.21 -20.84
C SER A 680 -2.28 3.77 -19.38
N GLY A 681 -2.51 2.47 -19.14
CA GLY A 681 -2.70 1.98 -17.77
C GLY A 681 -1.40 1.89 -16.97
N SER A 682 -0.32 1.47 -17.62
CA SER A 682 1.01 1.38 -17.01
C SER A 682 1.54 2.74 -16.57
N GLU A 683 1.56 3.72 -17.48
CA GLU A 683 2.21 5.02 -17.27
C GLU A 683 1.25 6.07 -16.70
N ASP A 684 0.17 6.39 -17.42
CA ASP A 684 -0.76 7.45 -17.01
C ASP A 684 -1.65 6.99 -15.85
N GLY A 685 -2.01 5.70 -15.84
CA GLY A 685 -2.76 5.05 -14.77
C GLY A 685 -1.92 4.67 -13.54
N GLY A 686 -0.59 4.63 -13.66
CA GLY A 686 0.32 4.30 -12.56
C GLY A 686 0.29 2.84 -12.11
N LEU A 687 -0.20 1.92 -12.94
CA LEU A 687 -0.34 0.49 -12.57
C LEU A 687 0.93 -0.34 -12.78
N HIS A 688 1.99 0.21 -13.37
CA HIS A 688 3.26 -0.50 -13.45
C HIS A 688 3.72 -0.96 -12.07
N ASP A 689 4.21 -2.20 -12.01
CA ASP A 689 4.64 -2.90 -10.81
C ASP A 689 3.56 -2.98 -9.69
N TYR A 690 2.28 -2.70 -9.98
CA TYR A 690 1.22 -2.78 -8.97
C TYR A 690 1.12 -4.18 -8.36
N ALA A 691 1.35 -5.24 -9.15
CA ALA A 691 1.33 -6.62 -8.68
C ALA A 691 2.73 -7.25 -8.58
N ASN A 692 3.76 -6.43 -8.31
CA ASN A 692 5.14 -6.87 -8.24
C ASN A 692 5.34 -8.07 -7.29
N ARG A 693 6.29 -8.96 -7.62
CA ARG A 693 6.59 -10.18 -6.86
C ARG A 693 8.08 -10.37 -6.67
N GLU A 694 8.47 -10.76 -5.46
CA GLU A 694 9.79 -11.34 -5.24
C GLU A 694 9.73 -12.82 -5.60
N TRP A 695 9.77 -13.13 -6.91
CA TRP A 695 9.81 -14.49 -7.45
C TRP A 695 11.11 -14.75 -8.22
N ALA A 696 11.64 -15.97 -8.07
CA ALA A 696 12.78 -16.43 -8.84
C ALA A 696 12.47 -16.42 -10.34
N GLY A 697 13.37 -15.85 -11.12
CA GLY A 697 13.18 -15.58 -12.55
C GLY A 697 12.62 -14.19 -12.86
N LEU A 698 11.79 -13.61 -11.97
CA LEU A 698 11.36 -12.21 -12.09
C LEU A 698 12.41 -11.27 -11.48
N VAL A 699 12.89 -11.61 -10.28
CA VAL A 699 13.96 -10.89 -9.58
C VAL A 699 15.27 -10.97 -10.37
N GLY A 700 15.76 -12.17 -10.65
CA GLY A 700 17.00 -12.39 -11.41
C GLY A 700 16.90 -12.07 -12.90
N GLY A 701 15.67 -11.90 -13.42
CA GLY A 701 15.38 -11.48 -14.79
C GLY A 701 15.10 -9.99 -14.88
N LEU A 702 13.83 -9.63 -15.09
CA LEU A 702 13.40 -8.26 -15.37
C LEU A 702 13.93 -7.24 -14.35
N TYR A 703 13.80 -7.52 -13.06
CA TYR A 703 14.13 -6.53 -12.02
C TYR A 703 15.62 -6.23 -12.00
N ARG A 704 16.45 -7.27 -12.06
CA ARG A 704 17.90 -7.14 -12.18
C ARG A 704 18.31 -6.40 -13.47
N GLU A 705 17.67 -6.70 -14.60
CA GLU A 705 17.94 -6.05 -15.88
C GLU A 705 17.65 -4.54 -15.81
N ARG A 706 16.52 -4.14 -15.21
CA ARG A 706 16.17 -2.73 -15.03
C ARG A 706 17.25 -2.00 -14.23
N TRP A 707 17.60 -2.50 -13.05
CA TRP A 707 18.60 -1.85 -12.19
C TRP A 707 19.98 -1.79 -12.83
N LYS A 708 20.42 -2.87 -13.49
CA LYS A 708 21.69 -2.86 -14.23
C LYS A 708 21.70 -1.80 -15.32
N THR A 709 20.64 -1.74 -16.13
CA THR A 709 20.51 -0.74 -17.21
C THR A 709 20.60 0.69 -16.67
N TYR A 710 19.95 0.95 -15.54
CA TYR A 710 19.99 2.28 -14.91
C TYR A 710 21.37 2.61 -14.33
N PHE A 711 22.01 1.69 -13.63
CA PHE A 711 23.33 1.92 -13.05
C PHE A 711 24.43 2.08 -14.10
N ASP A 712 24.36 1.34 -15.22
CA ASP A 712 25.28 1.52 -16.35
C ASP A 712 25.14 2.93 -16.95
N ALA A 713 23.90 3.42 -17.12
CA ALA A 713 23.64 4.77 -17.63
C ALA A 713 24.16 5.86 -16.67
N LEU A 714 24.00 5.67 -15.35
CA LEU A 714 24.58 6.56 -14.34
C LEU A 714 26.11 6.50 -14.32
N SER A 715 26.72 5.31 -14.46
CA SER A 715 28.18 5.19 -14.53
C SER A 715 28.74 5.94 -15.75
N ALA A 716 28.11 5.79 -16.92
CA ALA A 716 28.49 6.51 -18.13
C ALA A 716 28.34 8.05 -17.96
N ALA A 717 27.27 8.50 -17.30
CA ALA A 717 27.06 9.91 -16.98
C ALA A 717 28.14 10.47 -16.03
N LEU A 718 28.56 9.70 -15.03
CA LEU A 718 29.67 10.08 -14.15
C LEU A 718 30.98 10.19 -14.93
N GLU A 719 31.19 9.36 -15.94
CA GLU A 719 32.39 9.34 -16.78
C GLU A 719 32.46 10.54 -17.73
N SER A 720 31.37 10.83 -18.45
CA SER A 720 31.32 11.90 -19.45
C SER A 720 31.02 13.29 -18.88
N GLY A 721 30.39 13.37 -17.70
CA GLY A 721 29.86 14.61 -17.14
C GLY A 721 28.50 15.04 -17.74
N GLU A 722 27.92 14.22 -18.63
CA GLU A 722 26.62 14.46 -19.25
C GLU A 722 25.49 13.81 -18.44
N ARG A 723 24.25 14.26 -18.64
CA ARG A 723 23.08 13.65 -17.98
C ARG A 723 22.76 12.30 -18.63
N PRO A 724 22.33 11.27 -17.86
CA PRO A 724 21.91 10.00 -18.43
C PRO A 724 20.69 10.19 -19.33
N ALA A 725 20.64 9.44 -20.44
CA ALA A 725 19.49 9.42 -21.33
C ALA A 725 18.24 8.88 -20.62
N ALA A 726 17.06 9.38 -21.00
CA ALA A 726 15.79 8.86 -20.50
C ALA A 726 15.58 7.41 -20.99
N ILE A 727 15.18 6.53 -20.07
CA ILE A 727 14.86 5.13 -20.38
C ILE A 727 13.36 5.00 -20.51
N ASP A 728 12.89 4.43 -21.62
CA ASP A 728 11.48 4.06 -21.81
C ASP A 728 11.22 2.72 -21.11
N TRP A 729 10.88 2.80 -19.82
CA TRP A 729 10.64 1.62 -18.97
C TRP A 729 9.51 0.74 -19.49
N PHE A 730 8.39 1.34 -19.93
CA PHE A 730 7.28 0.58 -20.50
C PHE A 730 7.73 -0.25 -21.70
N ALA A 731 8.49 0.33 -22.63
CA ALA A 731 8.92 -0.42 -23.81
C ALA A 731 9.82 -1.61 -23.45
N LEU A 732 10.64 -1.50 -22.40
CA LEU A 732 11.46 -2.62 -21.90
C LEU A 732 10.58 -3.70 -21.28
N GLU A 733 9.68 -3.31 -20.38
CA GLU A 733 8.84 -4.23 -19.62
C GLU A 733 7.77 -4.91 -20.50
N ASP A 734 7.19 -4.19 -21.45
CA ASP A 734 6.22 -4.72 -22.42
C ASP A 734 6.87 -5.76 -23.34
N ARG A 735 8.12 -5.54 -23.76
CA ARG A 735 8.88 -6.57 -24.50
C ARG A 735 9.10 -7.83 -23.66
N TRP A 736 9.41 -7.66 -22.37
CA TRP A 736 9.55 -8.80 -21.45
C TRP A 736 8.22 -9.54 -21.23
N ALA A 737 7.11 -8.81 -21.15
CA ALA A 737 5.77 -9.39 -21.01
C ALA A 737 5.35 -10.22 -22.23
N HIS A 738 5.81 -9.84 -23.43
CA HIS A 738 5.65 -10.61 -24.66
C HIS A 738 6.73 -11.69 -24.86
N GLY A 739 7.66 -11.85 -23.92
CA GLY A 739 8.70 -12.87 -23.96
C GLY A 739 8.19 -14.28 -23.70
N HIS A 740 8.97 -15.28 -24.12
CA HIS A 740 8.68 -16.71 -23.94
C HIS A 740 9.86 -17.47 -23.32
N GLU A 741 10.66 -16.78 -22.50
CA GLU A 741 11.79 -17.39 -21.81
C GLU A 741 11.30 -18.51 -20.90
N THR A 742 12.03 -19.63 -20.88
CA THR A 742 11.70 -20.76 -20.01
C THR A 742 12.22 -20.49 -18.60
N HIS A 743 11.33 -20.60 -17.61
CA HIS A 743 11.66 -20.45 -16.20
C HIS A 743 11.51 -21.79 -15.46
N PRO A 744 12.35 -22.08 -14.43
CA PRO A 744 12.23 -23.31 -13.65
C PRO A 744 10.87 -23.44 -12.94
N THR A 745 10.27 -24.64 -12.98
CA THR A 745 9.04 -25.00 -12.25
C THR A 745 9.32 -25.87 -11.01
N ARG A 746 10.58 -26.23 -10.80
CA ARG A 746 11.07 -27.03 -9.67
C ARG A 746 12.05 -26.20 -8.85
N THR A 747 11.99 -26.40 -7.54
CA THR A 747 12.88 -25.71 -6.61
C THR A 747 14.32 -26.21 -6.75
N THR A 748 15.28 -25.36 -6.42
CA THR A 748 16.71 -25.67 -6.40
C THR A 748 17.38 -25.07 -5.17
N GLY A 749 18.49 -25.66 -4.74
CA GLY A 749 19.25 -25.20 -3.57
C GLY A 749 18.68 -25.64 -2.22
N SER A 750 19.29 -25.14 -1.15
CA SER A 750 18.90 -25.39 0.24
C SER A 750 18.69 -24.06 0.93
N ILE A 751 17.45 -23.81 1.38
CA ILE A 751 17.15 -22.55 2.06
C ILE A 751 17.98 -22.38 3.34
N LEU A 752 18.26 -23.45 4.09
CA LEU A 752 19.09 -23.36 5.28
C LEU A 752 20.53 -22.91 4.96
N ALA A 753 21.11 -23.43 3.88
CA ALA A 753 22.46 -23.05 3.47
C ALA A 753 22.50 -21.61 2.95
N LEU A 754 21.51 -21.22 2.15
CA LEU A 754 21.40 -19.86 1.61
C LEU A 754 21.12 -18.82 2.69
N ALA A 755 20.21 -19.10 3.62
CA ALA A 755 19.92 -18.23 4.76
C ALA A 755 21.16 -17.97 5.62
N ARG A 756 21.99 -19.00 5.89
CA ARG A 756 23.28 -18.83 6.58
C ARG A 756 24.24 -17.96 5.78
N ARG A 757 24.40 -18.26 4.49
CA ARG A 757 25.27 -17.49 3.59
C ARG A 757 24.86 -16.02 3.52
N ILE A 758 23.56 -15.75 3.43
CA ILE A 758 23.00 -14.40 3.40
C ILE A 758 23.22 -13.71 4.74
N ARG A 759 22.89 -14.36 5.87
CA ARG A 759 23.14 -13.81 7.20
C ARG A 759 24.61 -13.48 7.41
N ASP A 760 25.52 -14.37 7.05
CA ASP A 760 26.97 -14.15 7.16
C ASP A 760 27.45 -13.01 6.25
N ALA A 761 27.00 -12.98 4.98
CA ALA A 761 27.34 -11.91 4.04
C ALA A 761 26.84 -10.53 4.50
N LEU A 762 25.65 -10.48 5.13
CA LEU A 762 25.12 -9.23 5.67
C LEU A 762 25.79 -8.85 7.00
N ALA A 763 26.12 -9.82 7.85
CA ALA A 763 26.82 -9.61 9.11
C ALA A 763 28.24 -9.06 8.92
N ASP A 764 28.95 -9.55 7.90
CA ASP A 764 30.29 -9.09 7.52
C ASP A 764 30.28 -7.92 6.51
N GLY A 765 29.12 -7.57 5.95
CA GLY A 765 29.01 -6.63 4.84
C GLY A 765 29.38 -5.19 5.21
N ALA A 766 30.27 -4.60 4.40
CA ALA A 766 30.76 -3.23 4.53
C ALA A 766 29.75 -2.12 4.22
N ASP A 767 28.61 -2.41 3.59
CA ASP A 767 27.68 -1.39 3.06
C ASP A 767 26.37 -1.28 3.89
N GLN A 768 26.43 -1.72 5.16
CA GLN A 768 25.30 -1.79 6.10
C GLN A 768 25.11 -0.55 7.00
N ALA A 769 25.91 0.50 6.81
CA ALA A 769 25.77 1.73 7.57
C ALA A 769 25.60 2.93 6.65
N SER A 770 24.86 3.92 7.12
CA SER A 770 24.67 5.18 6.41
C SER A 770 25.17 6.35 7.23
N VAL A 771 25.61 7.40 6.57
CA VAL A 771 25.84 8.70 7.19
C VAL A 771 24.85 9.72 6.64
N ARG A 772 24.37 10.61 7.51
CA ARG A 772 23.56 11.78 7.13
C ARG A 772 24.18 13.01 7.78
N ALA A 773 24.11 14.14 7.09
CA ALA A 773 24.64 15.40 7.60
C ALA A 773 23.62 16.52 7.42
N LYS A 774 23.55 17.41 8.42
CA LYS A 774 22.65 18.56 8.40
C LYS A 774 23.38 19.78 8.96
N ALA A 775 23.25 20.92 8.27
CA ALA A 775 23.68 22.20 8.79
C ALA A 775 22.67 22.69 9.85
N LEU A 776 23.16 23.04 11.05
CA LEU A 776 22.36 23.58 12.15
C LEU A 776 21.96 25.05 11.89
N GLN A 777 22.83 25.78 11.19
CA GLN A 777 22.53 27.06 10.55
C GLN A 777 22.89 26.96 9.05
N GLY A 778 22.04 27.47 8.17
CA GLY A 778 22.27 27.38 6.72
C GLY A 778 23.29 28.36 6.14
N THR A 779 23.89 29.21 6.98
CA THR A 779 24.88 30.21 6.54
C THR A 779 26.07 30.27 7.50
N VAL A 780 27.27 30.21 6.92
CA VAL A 780 28.55 30.51 7.55
C VAL A 780 29.00 31.88 7.01
N SER A 781 29.26 32.84 7.89
CA SER A 781 29.79 34.15 7.51
C SER A 781 30.97 34.55 8.40
N ALA A 782 31.71 35.59 8.00
CA ALA A 782 32.82 36.09 8.79
C ALA A 782 32.36 36.45 10.22
N GLY A 783 33.01 35.84 11.22
CA GLY A 783 32.68 36.03 12.64
C GLY A 783 31.43 35.26 13.15
N HIS A 784 30.71 34.54 12.28
CA HIS A 784 29.52 33.77 12.65
C HIS A 784 29.64 32.34 12.10
N PRO A 785 30.19 31.40 12.89
CA PRO A 785 30.33 30.01 12.46
C PRO A 785 28.98 29.29 12.39
N ALA A 786 28.91 28.23 11.59
CA ALA A 786 27.75 27.35 11.53
C ALA A 786 28.08 25.94 12.06
N GLY A 787 27.18 25.36 12.82
CA GLY A 787 27.28 23.96 13.23
C GLY A 787 26.85 23.01 12.11
N VAL A 788 27.52 21.88 11.98
CA VAL A 788 27.10 20.73 11.19
C VAL A 788 26.97 19.53 12.12
N GLU A 789 25.80 18.90 12.10
CA GLU A 789 25.57 17.63 12.78
C GLU A 789 25.67 16.49 11.77
N VAL A 790 26.50 15.49 12.10
CA VAL A 790 26.70 14.28 11.32
C VAL A 790 26.23 13.09 12.13
N VAL A 791 25.31 12.31 11.56
CA VAL A 791 24.74 11.12 12.18
C VAL A 791 25.14 9.89 11.37
N PHE A 792 25.90 9.01 11.99
CA PHE A 792 26.14 7.65 11.54
C PHE A 792 25.05 6.74 12.08
N THR A 793 24.54 5.83 11.25
CA THR A 793 23.56 4.81 11.65
C THR A 793 24.05 3.44 11.22
N ASN A 794 24.19 2.52 12.17
CA ASN A 794 24.47 1.11 11.90
C ASN A 794 23.15 0.38 11.63
N HIS A 795 22.85 0.08 10.36
CA HIS A 795 21.65 -0.69 9.99
C HIS A 795 21.88 -2.21 10.01
N ASN A 796 23.09 -2.66 10.36
CA ASN A 796 23.38 -4.07 10.53
C ASN A 796 22.74 -4.59 11.82
N GLY A 797 21.72 -5.45 11.71
CA GLY A 797 21.11 -6.09 12.87
C GLY A 797 21.92 -7.25 13.47
N PHE A 798 23.00 -7.69 12.82
CA PHE A 798 23.78 -8.86 13.23
C PHE A 798 25.08 -8.50 13.96
N THR A 799 25.73 -7.40 13.59
CA THR A 799 27.04 -7.01 14.14
C THR A 799 27.15 -5.51 14.43
N ALA A 800 27.98 -5.16 15.42
CA ALA A 800 28.30 -3.78 15.71
C ALA A 800 29.29 -3.21 14.67
N ALA A 801 29.11 -1.95 14.31
CA ALA A 801 30.11 -1.20 13.56
C ALA A 801 31.23 -0.77 14.51
N ARG A 802 32.49 -1.05 14.17
CA ARG A 802 33.67 -0.74 14.99
C ARG A 802 34.56 0.31 14.32
N ASP A 803 35.41 0.95 15.11
CA ASP A 803 36.38 1.95 14.65
C ASP A 803 35.72 3.06 13.81
N VAL A 804 34.52 3.50 14.20
CA VAL A 804 33.74 4.49 13.44
C VAL A 804 34.44 5.83 13.54
N THR A 805 34.74 6.45 12.39
CA THR A 805 35.35 7.77 12.28
C THR A 805 34.54 8.63 11.33
N LEU A 806 34.21 9.85 11.75
CA LEU A 806 33.48 10.84 10.97
C LEU A 806 34.37 12.02 10.65
N ALA A 807 34.37 12.44 9.39
CA ALA A 807 35.18 13.56 8.91
C ALA A 807 34.37 14.44 7.94
N LEU A 808 34.74 15.73 7.90
CA LEU A 808 34.26 16.67 6.90
C LEU A 808 35.43 17.02 5.98
N ASP A 809 35.20 16.90 4.68
CA ASP A 809 36.05 17.49 3.66
C ASP A 809 35.46 18.84 3.26
N VAL A 810 36.13 19.91 3.69
CA VAL A 810 35.69 21.30 3.49
C VAL A 810 36.48 21.95 2.36
N PRO A 811 35.82 22.69 1.45
CA PRO A 811 36.51 23.36 0.34
C PRO A 811 37.35 24.54 0.84
N GLU A 812 38.23 25.04 -0.03
CA GLU A 812 39.07 26.20 0.25
C GLU A 812 38.23 27.42 0.70
N GLY A 813 38.73 28.13 1.72
CA GLY A 813 38.04 29.26 2.34
C GLY A 813 37.18 28.90 3.55
N LEU A 814 36.96 27.60 3.83
CA LEU A 814 36.29 27.10 5.03
C LEU A 814 37.23 26.24 5.88
N THR A 815 37.00 26.25 7.20
CA THR A 815 37.62 25.32 8.15
C THR A 815 36.53 24.64 8.98
N ALA A 816 36.72 23.37 9.33
CA ALA A 816 35.86 22.62 10.23
C ALA A 816 36.63 22.23 11.49
N VAL A 817 36.07 22.54 12.66
CA VAL A 817 36.61 22.10 13.95
C VAL A 817 35.58 21.20 14.64
N PRO A 818 35.93 19.97 15.02
CA PRO A 818 35.05 19.12 15.81
C PRO A 818 34.59 19.77 17.11
N ASP A 819 33.31 19.63 17.43
CA ASP A 819 32.70 19.99 18.71
C ASP A 819 32.31 18.69 19.45
N GLY A 820 33.32 18.04 20.03
CA GLY A 820 33.20 16.75 20.70
C GLY A 820 33.79 15.57 19.92
N PRO A 821 33.46 14.32 20.32
CA PRO A 821 34.00 13.12 19.70
C PRO A 821 33.57 12.97 18.24
N VAL A 822 34.53 12.64 17.38
CA VAL A 822 34.30 12.28 15.96
C VAL A 822 34.60 10.80 15.68
N THR A 823 34.97 10.06 16.72
CA THR A 823 35.25 8.63 16.67
C THR A 823 34.43 7.88 17.72
N ALA A 824 34.04 6.64 17.40
CA ALA A 824 33.44 5.70 18.34
C ALA A 824 34.04 4.30 18.15
N ASP A 825 34.47 3.67 19.25
CA ASP A 825 35.05 2.32 19.21
C ASP A 825 34.04 1.29 18.68
N SER A 826 32.77 1.46 19.04
CA SER A 826 31.69 0.58 18.65
C SER A 826 30.33 1.29 18.63
N VAL A 827 29.53 1.00 17.61
CA VAL A 827 28.11 1.39 17.49
C VAL A 827 27.29 0.11 17.33
N ALA A 828 26.43 -0.17 18.31
CA ALA A 828 25.63 -1.41 18.36
C ALA A 828 24.71 -1.57 17.14
N PRO A 829 24.22 -2.79 16.85
CA PRO A 829 23.16 -3.01 15.88
C PRO A 829 21.97 -2.05 16.06
N GLY A 830 21.51 -1.41 14.99
CA GLY A 830 20.42 -0.43 14.99
C GLY A 830 20.74 0.91 15.66
N ALA A 831 21.92 1.07 16.27
CA ALA A 831 22.27 2.29 17.00
C ALA A 831 22.86 3.38 16.09
N THR A 832 22.93 4.59 16.63
CA THR A 832 23.52 5.76 15.97
C THR A 832 24.71 6.32 16.74
N PHE A 833 25.59 7.01 16.02
CA PHE A 833 26.65 7.84 16.59
C PHE A 833 26.59 9.22 15.93
N THR A 834 26.59 10.27 16.75
CA THR A 834 26.45 11.65 16.29
C THR A 834 27.71 12.44 16.62
N ALA A 835 28.30 13.07 15.60
CA ALA A 835 29.37 14.04 15.74
C ALA A 835 28.90 15.43 15.34
N ARG A 836 29.49 16.47 15.93
CA ARG A 836 29.24 17.86 15.58
C ARG A 836 30.53 18.54 15.15
N PHE A 837 30.41 19.45 14.20
CA PHE A 837 31.50 20.24 13.66
C PHE A 837 31.10 21.70 13.62
N THR A 838 32.02 22.59 13.92
CA THR A 838 31.87 24.04 13.77
C THR A 838 32.60 24.48 12.51
N LEU A 839 31.86 25.00 11.54
CA LEU A 839 32.38 25.56 10.31
C LEU A 839 32.64 27.06 10.45
N THR A 840 33.83 27.50 10.04
CA THR A 840 34.23 28.90 10.05
C THR A 840 34.74 29.34 8.69
N LEU A 841 34.31 30.51 8.23
CA LEU A 841 34.82 31.15 7.02
C LEU A 841 36.17 31.82 7.31
N THR A 842 37.23 31.33 6.69
CA THR A 842 38.62 31.80 6.90
C THR A 842 39.20 32.54 5.69
N GLY A 843 38.48 32.57 4.57
CA GLY A 843 38.86 33.28 3.34
C GLY A 843 37.66 33.49 2.41
N THR A 844 37.92 33.96 1.18
CA THR A 844 36.88 34.07 0.15
C THR A 844 36.55 32.68 -0.37
N PRO A 845 35.29 32.20 -0.23
CA PRO A 845 34.91 30.88 -0.69
C PRO A 845 34.79 30.87 -2.23
N ALA A 846 35.14 29.74 -2.85
CA ALA A 846 35.06 29.58 -4.31
C ALA A 846 33.62 29.69 -4.85
N GLU A 847 32.64 29.24 -4.05
CA GLU A 847 31.22 29.34 -4.35
C GLU A 847 30.44 29.84 -3.12
N ILE A 848 29.38 30.62 -3.35
CA ILE A 848 28.49 31.10 -2.27
C ILE A 848 27.74 29.98 -1.56
N VAL A 849 27.62 28.81 -2.18
CA VAL A 849 27.08 27.59 -1.58
C VAL A 849 28.15 26.51 -1.63
N ALA A 850 28.83 26.30 -0.51
CA ALA A 850 29.79 25.22 -0.39
C ALA A 850 29.05 23.89 -0.20
N ARG A 851 29.41 22.90 -1.02
CA ARG A 851 29.04 21.49 -0.79
C ARG A 851 30.15 20.86 0.02
N ILE A 852 29.84 20.51 1.26
CA ILE A 852 30.77 19.84 2.17
C ILE A 852 30.48 18.35 2.08
N ARG A 853 31.53 17.60 1.74
CA ARG A 853 31.48 16.15 1.74
C ARG A 853 31.71 15.67 3.17
N VAL A 854 30.91 14.70 3.58
CA VAL A 854 31.02 14.04 4.88
C VAL A 854 31.35 12.59 4.62
N ASP A 855 32.45 12.14 5.21
CA ASP A 855 32.93 10.76 5.10
C ASP A 855 32.80 10.05 6.45
N ALA A 856 32.29 8.83 6.40
CA ALA A 856 32.31 7.89 7.50
C ALA A 856 33.16 6.68 7.13
N ALA A 857 34.15 6.35 7.95
CA ALA A 857 34.94 5.13 7.83
C ALA A 857 34.66 4.23 9.04
N TYR A 858 34.51 2.93 8.82
CA TYR A 858 34.18 1.97 9.88
C TYR A 858 34.60 0.55 9.50
N ARG A 859 34.47 -0.38 10.45
CA ARG A 859 34.53 -1.83 10.21
C ARG A 859 33.19 -2.47 10.53
N SER A 860 32.71 -3.30 9.61
CA SER A 860 31.52 -4.14 9.80
C SER A 860 31.98 -5.59 9.66
N GLY A 861 31.81 -6.39 10.72
CA GLY A 861 32.41 -7.73 10.79
C GLY A 861 33.90 -7.74 10.44
N ARG A 862 34.24 -8.35 9.30
CA ARG A 862 35.62 -8.48 8.76
C ARG A 862 35.99 -7.42 7.73
N GLU A 863 35.02 -6.69 7.18
CA GLU A 863 35.24 -5.74 6.09
C GLU A 863 35.40 -4.29 6.59
N ARG A 864 35.98 -3.44 5.74
CA ARG A 864 36.05 -1.99 5.94
C ARG A 864 34.95 -1.33 5.14
N GLY A 865 34.10 -0.57 5.83
CA GLY A 865 33.01 0.20 5.24
C GLY A 865 33.37 1.67 5.07
N ALA A 866 32.72 2.28 4.08
CA ALA A 866 32.73 3.71 3.87
C ALA A 866 31.33 4.17 3.45
N ALA A 867 30.85 5.24 4.07
CA ALA A 867 29.59 5.89 3.70
C ALA A 867 29.84 7.39 3.51
N VAL A 868 29.15 8.00 2.56
CA VAL A 868 29.28 9.44 2.26
C VAL A 868 27.93 10.13 2.34
N ALA A 869 27.97 11.40 2.72
CA ALA A 869 26.85 12.33 2.61
C ALA A 869 27.35 13.69 2.13
N GLY A 870 26.43 14.51 1.63
CA GLY A 870 26.68 15.92 1.35
C GLY A 870 25.87 16.79 2.29
N VAL A 871 26.47 17.88 2.76
CA VAL A 871 25.75 18.98 3.39
C VAL A 871 26.06 20.27 2.62
N ARG A 872 25.05 21.10 2.41
CA ARG A 872 25.24 22.42 1.80
C ARG A 872 25.21 23.48 2.86
N VAL A 873 26.15 24.41 2.77
CA VAL A 873 26.18 25.61 3.60
C VAL A 873 26.39 26.81 2.72
N MET A 874 25.66 27.89 3.01
CA MET A 874 25.89 29.16 2.36
C MET A 874 27.15 29.80 2.96
N ALA A 875 28.20 29.92 2.16
CA ALA A 875 29.45 30.58 2.51
C ALA A 875 29.45 31.95 1.83
N GLY A 876 28.72 32.92 2.39
CA GLY A 876 28.50 34.22 1.76
C GLY A 876 28.65 35.37 2.76
N GLY A 877 29.08 36.53 2.26
CA GLY A 877 29.04 37.77 3.04
C GLY A 877 27.60 38.27 3.20
N ALA A 878 27.38 39.23 4.10
CA ALA A 878 26.10 39.93 4.17
C ALA A 878 25.75 40.56 2.82
N VAL A 879 24.45 40.62 2.49
CA VAL A 879 23.98 41.34 1.31
C VAL A 879 24.39 42.81 1.41
N GLN A 880 25.00 43.33 0.34
CA GLN A 880 25.58 44.66 0.26
C GLN A 880 24.64 45.66 -0.43
N ASP A 881 24.86 46.95 -0.17
CA ASP A 881 24.20 48.04 -0.91
C ASP A 881 24.44 47.87 -2.44
N PRO A 882 23.45 48.19 -3.30
CA PRO A 882 22.17 48.83 -3.00
C PRO A 882 21.03 47.85 -2.63
N TYR A 883 21.32 46.57 -2.39
CA TYR A 883 20.30 45.56 -2.10
C TYR A 883 19.92 45.53 -0.61
N ARG A 884 18.67 45.15 -0.34
CA ARG A 884 18.08 44.95 0.98
C ARG A 884 17.53 43.54 1.09
N THR A 885 17.35 43.05 2.31
CA THR A 885 16.82 41.71 2.58
C THR A 885 15.54 41.80 3.41
N VAL A 886 14.55 40.96 3.11
CA VAL A 886 13.35 40.78 3.92
C VAL A 886 13.04 39.29 4.09
N SER A 887 12.59 38.90 5.27
CA SER A 887 12.26 37.51 5.60
C SER A 887 10.90 37.40 6.30
N PHE A 888 9.97 36.68 5.68
CA PHE A 888 8.72 36.22 6.27
C PHE A 888 8.67 34.68 6.42
N ASN A 889 9.80 34.01 6.19
CA ASN A 889 9.94 32.56 6.23
C ASN A 889 11.23 32.09 6.95
N SER A 890 11.77 32.94 7.85
CA SER A 890 13.05 32.73 8.52
C SER A 890 14.20 32.49 7.52
N ALA A 891 14.23 33.28 6.44
CA ALA A 891 15.28 33.22 5.44
C ALA A 891 16.60 33.79 5.96
N VAL A 892 17.69 33.16 5.55
CA VAL A 892 19.05 33.64 5.69
C VAL A 892 19.60 33.94 4.30
N PHE A 893 20.42 34.99 4.21
CA PHE A 893 20.86 35.58 2.96
C PHE A 893 22.37 35.63 2.89
N GLY A 894 22.89 35.48 1.68
CA GLY A 894 24.30 35.64 1.40
C GLY A 894 24.51 36.28 0.04
N GLN A 895 25.65 36.95 -0.11
CA GLN A 895 26.13 37.50 -1.37
C GLN A 895 27.61 37.18 -1.59
N SER A 896 27.97 36.88 -2.84
CA SER A 896 29.35 36.79 -3.32
C SER A 896 29.39 37.30 -4.76
N GLY A 897 30.07 38.45 -4.98
CA GLY A 897 29.96 39.18 -6.24
C GLY A 897 28.51 39.52 -6.60
N ASP A 898 28.10 39.14 -7.81
CA ASP A 898 26.74 39.31 -8.33
C ASP A 898 25.81 38.11 -8.07
N THR A 899 26.28 37.13 -7.29
CA THR A 899 25.52 35.93 -6.92
C THR A 899 24.91 36.09 -5.54
N PHE A 900 23.62 35.77 -5.43
CA PHE A 900 22.86 35.77 -4.19
C PHE A 900 22.45 34.35 -3.83
N ALA A 901 22.40 34.05 -2.54
CA ALA A 901 21.83 32.82 -2.03
C ALA A 901 20.80 33.13 -0.95
N ILE A 902 19.68 32.43 -1.00
CA ILE A 902 18.59 32.55 -0.02
C ILE A 902 18.25 31.15 0.48
N GLU A 903 18.41 30.93 1.78
CA GLU A 903 17.97 29.70 2.44
C GLU A 903 16.81 30.01 3.37
N GLY A 904 15.62 29.48 3.11
CA GLY A 904 14.42 29.82 3.88
C GLY A 904 13.39 28.71 3.92
N GLY A 905 12.48 28.80 4.89
CA GLY A 905 11.34 27.90 5.00
C GLY A 905 10.15 28.40 4.19
N GLY A 906 8.95 28.20 4.74
CA GLY A 906 7.70 28.70 4.20
C GLY A 906 6.70 27.57 3.96
N ALA A 907 5.52 27.67 4.55
CA ALA A 907 4.43 26.75 4.33
C ALA A 907 3.85 26.92 2.92
N ASP A 908 3.68 28.17 2.45
CA ASP A 908 3.17 28.51 1.12
C ASP A 908 3.38 29.99 0.76
N LEU A 909 3.09 30.34 -0.50
CA LEU A 909 2.95 31.71 -1.00
C LEU A 909 1.71 31.79 -1.90
N TRP A 910 0.54 31.65 -1.29
CA TRP A 910 -0.76 31.63 -1.95
C TRP A 910 -1.91 31.97 -1.00
N GLY A 911 -2.89 32.74 -1.48
CA GLY A 911 -4.06 33.17 -0.72
C GLY A 911 -3.69 33.86 0.59
N GLY A 912 -4.17 33.34 1.72
CA GLY A 912 -3.89 33.90 3.04
C GLY A 912 -2.46 33.69 3.56
N THR A 913 -1.63 32.90 2.87
CA THR A 913 -0.26 32.58 3.32
C THR A 913 0.77 33.38 2.53
N ASN A 914 1.67 34.06 3.22
CA ASN A 914 2.59 35.01 2.63
C ASN A 914 4.02 34.85 3.18
N GLU A 915 4.58 33.65 3.03
CA GLU A 915 5.85 33.26 3.62
C GLU A 915 6.93 33.11 2.55
N PHE A 916 7.78 34.13 2.42
CA PHE A 916 8.92 34.14 1.51
C PHE A 916 10.08 34.97 2.06
N GLY A 917 11.26 34.79 1.49
CA GLY A 917 12.43 35.64 1.73
C GLY A 917 12.90 36.24 0.42
N ALA A 918 13.35 37.50 0.44
CA ALA A 918 13.78 38.20 -0.78
C ALA A 918 15.03 39.07 -0.56
N VAL A 919 15.87 39.14 -1.60
CA VAL A 919 16.92 40.13 -1.80
C VAL A 919 16.44 41.11 -2.87
N TYR A 920 16.27 42.38 -2.55
CA TYR A 920 15.56 43.33 -3.39
C TYR A 920 16.17 44.74 -3.40
N ARG A 921 15.81 45.54 -4.41
CA ARG A 921 16.12 46.97 -4.46
C ARG A 921 14.85 47.79 -4.20
N PRO A 922 14.84 48.65 -3.17
CA PRO A 922 13.69 49.50 -2.90
C PRO A 922 13.44 50.51 -4.02
N GLY A 923 12.18 50.69 -4.42
CA GLY A 923 11.74 51.71 -5.38
C GLY A 923 12.42 51.67 -6.75
N ALA A 924 12.95 50.51 -7.16
CA ALA A 924 13.76 50.39 -8.38
C ALA A 924 12.95 50.00 -9.63
N PHE A 925 11.67 49.64 -9.48
CA PHE A 925 10.83 49.16 -10.59
C PHE A 925 9.71 50.14 -10.96
N ALA A 926 9.99 51.01 -11.92
CA ALA A 926 9.03 51.98 -12.46
C ALA A 926 8.34 51.45 -13.74
N ALA A 927 7.25 52.10 -14.15
CA ALA A 927 6.62 51.83 -15.44
C ALA A 927 7.60 52.05 -16.60
N GLY A 928 7.62 51.12 -17.57
CA GLY A 928 8.61 51.06 -18.65
C GLY A 928 9.89 50.29 -18.29
N GLY A 929 10.04 49.86 -17.03
CA GLY A 929 11.19 49.09 -16.55
C GLY A 929 11.11 47.59 -16.84
N SER A 930 12.26 46.91 -16.76
CA SER A 930 12.37 45.45 -16.88
C SER A 930 13.32 44.90 -15.82
N ALA A 931 12.88 43.88 -15.08
CA ALA A 931 13.69 43.16 -14.11
C ALA A 931 13.94 41.74 -14.62
N SER A 932 15.18 41.26 -14.51
CA SER A 932 15.54 39.89 -14.86
C SER A 932 16.45 39.26 -13.81
N VAL A 933 16.35 37.94 -13.65
CA VAL A 933 17.23 37.15 -12.79
C VAL A 933 17.45 35.78 -13.41
N ARG A 934 18.62 35.20 -13.18
CA ARG A 934 18.85 33.79 -13.46
C ARG A 934 18.79 32.99 -12.17
N VAL A 935 17.85 32.04 -12.10
CA VAL A 935 17.79 31.05 -11.03
C VAL A 935 18.83 29.99 -11.37
N LEU A 936 19.94 29.97 -10.63
CA LEU A 936 21.06 29.04 -10.87
C LEU A 936 20.75 27.64 -10.33
N SER A 937 20.18 27.56 -9.13
CA SER A 937 19.79 26.30 -8.50
C SER A 937 18.64 26.53 -7.51
N GLN A 938 17.80 25.53 -7.32
CA GLN A 938 16.69 25.53 -6.39
C GLN A 938 16.49 24.14 -5.81
N ASP A 939 16.31 24.07 -4.48
CA ASP A 939 15.87 22.83 -3.84
C ASP A 939 14.42 22.48 -4.14
N ARG A 940 14.19 21.20 -4.44
CA ARG A 940 12.85 20.62 -4.52
C ARG A 940 12.32 20.31 -3.12
N THR A 941 11.95 21.35 -2.38
CA THR A 941 11.30 21.24 -1.07
C THR A 941 9.82 20.87 -1.14
N GLY A 942 9.21 21.01 -2.33
CA GLY A 942 7.85 20.59 -2.64
C GLY A 942 7.54 20.91 -4.11
N ASN A 943 6.44 20.38 -4.64
CA ASN A 943 6.02 20.61 -6.04
C ASN A 943 5.78 22.10 -6.36
N TRP A 944 5.43 22.88 -5.34
CA TRP A 944 5.14 24.32 -5.42
C TRP A 944 6.22 25.20 -4.78
N ALA A 945 7.40 24.67 -4.47
CA ALA A 945 8.53 25.50 -4.06
C ALA A 945 8.77 26.56 -5.14
N ARG A 946 9.04 27.81 -4.76
CA ARG A 946 9.15 28.92 -5.71
C ARG A 946 10.50 29.62 -5.59
N ALA A 947 11.09 29.92 -6.73
CA ALA A 947 12.29 30.75 -6.85
C ALA A 947 12.18 31.65 -8.08
N GLY A 948 12.42 32.96 -7.93
CA GLY A 948 12.43 33.85 -9.08
C GLY A 948 12.37 35.33 -8.71
N LEU A 949 11.57 36.11 -9.45
CA LEU A 949 11.38 37.54 -9.22
C LEU A 949 10.12 37.82 -8.40
N VAL A 950 10.22 38.78 -7.49
CA VAL A 950 9.08 39.31 -6.72
C VAL A 950 9.04 40.83 -6.81
N VAL A 951 7.83 41.39 -6.89
CA VAL A 951 7.55 42.83 -6.95
C VAL A 951 6.46 43.19 -5.94
N ARG A 952 6.63 44.27 -5.18
CA ARG A 952 5.59 44.89 -4.33
C ARG A 952 5.77 46.40 -4.23
N ASP A 953 4.72 47.12 -3.83
CA ASP A 953 4.85 48.53 -3.46
C ASP A 953 5.85 48.74 -2.31
N ASP A 954 5.88 47.81 -1.35
CA ASP A 954 6.86 47.75 -0.27
C ASP A 954 7.12 46.27 0.09
N LEU A 955 8.30 45.76 -0.23
CA LEU A 955 8.65 44.36 0.07
C LEU A 955 8.95 44.15 1.56
N ALA A 956 9.28 45.21 2.32
CA ALA A 956 9.54 45.11 3.76
C ALA A 956 8.26 44.89 4.58
N THR A 957 7.10 45.24 4.03
CA THR A 957 5.79 45.11 4.69
C THR A 957 5.03 43.88 4.21
N ASN A 958 4.77 42.93 5.12
CA ASN A 958 3.97 41.76 4.77
C ASN A 958 2.52 42.16 4.50
N GLY A 959 1.97 41.74 3.35
CA GLY A 959 0.63 42.14 2.90
C GLY A 959 0.54 43.52 2.23
N ALA A 960 1.67 44.16 1.89
CA ALA A 960 1.64 45.32 1.00
C ALA A 960 1.09 44.92 -0.38
N ALA A 961 0.35 45.84 -1.01
CA ALA A 961 -0.24 45.62 -2.33
C ALA A 961 0.79 45.83 -3.46
N GLY A 962 0.29 45.79 -4.69
CA GLY A 962 1.14 45.90 -5.87
C GLY A 962 1.92 44.61 -6.13
N PHE A 963 1.37 43.45 -5.73
CA PHE A 963 2.13 42.22 -5.55
C PHE A 963 2.09 41.31 -6.79
N VAL A 964 3.27 41.01 -7.36
CA VAL A 964 3.47 40.07 -8.47
C VAL A 964 4.69 39.20 -8.17
N ASN A 965 4.66 37.93 -8.58
CA ASN A 965 5.86 37.13 -8.69
C ASN A 965 5.93 36.33 -10.00
N LEU A 966 7.15 36.06 -10.45
CA LEU A 966 7.45 35.16 -11.56
C LEU A 966 8.46 34.14 -11.06
N ALA A 967 8.09 32.87 -11.01
CA ALA A 967 8.87 31.86 -10.32
C ALA A 967 8.98 30.53 -11.06
N LEU A 968 10.17 29.94 -11.02
CA LEU A 968 10.38 28.53 -11.30
C LEU A 968 9.74 27.68 -10.18
N THR A 969 9.10 26.59 -10.57
CA THR A 969 8.58 25.56 -9.66
C THR A 969 9.04 24.16 -10.09
N PRO A 970 9.31 23.23 -9.15
CA PRO A 970 9.81 21.90 -9.51
C PRO A 970 8.86 21.00 -10.32
N ALA A 971 7.55 21.28 -10.30
CA ALA A 971 6.56 20.43 -10.97
C ALA A 971 5.64 21.18 -11.95
N ASN A 972 5.53 22.51 -11.86
CA ASN A 972 4.53 23.29 -12.60
C ASN A 972 5.17 24.28 -13.60
N GLY A 973 6.47 24.15 -13.86
CA GLY A 973 7.20 25.04 -14.76
C GLY A 973 7.38 26.44 -14.19
N VAL A 974 7.31 27.45 -15.05
CA VAL A 974 7.40 28.86 -14.63
C VAL A 974 6.00 29.43 -14.44
N VAL A 975 5.76 30.01 -13.26
CA VAL A 975 4.46 30.51 -12.81
C VAL A 975 4.54 32.02 -12.59
N LEU A 976 3.64 32.77 -13.23
CA LEU A 976 3.38 34.19 -12.99
C LEU A 976 2.15 34.31 -12.09
N SER A 977 2.29 34.78 -10.84
CA SER A 977 1.15 35.00 -9.93
C SER A 977 1.04 36.46 -9.53
N TRP A 978 -0.18 36.94 -9.25
CA TRP A 978 -0.41 38.32 -8.83
C TRP A 978 -1.64 38.51 -7.94
N ASP A 979 -1.63 39.66 -7.27
CA ASP A 979 -2.70 40.27 -6.47
C ASP A 979 -3.68 41.03 -7.39
N ALA A 980 -4.71 40.34 -7.85
CA ALA A 980 -5.74 40.92 -8.71
C ALA A 980 -6.67 41.86 -7.92
N GLY A 981 -6.91 41.57 -6.63
CA GLY A 981 -7.80 42.34 -5.75
C GLY A 981 -7.20 43.61 -5.13
N GLY A 982 -5.87 43.71 -5.09
CA GLY A 982 -5.13 44.81 -4.46
C GLY A 982 -5.03 44.71 -2.93
N ASP A 983 -5.23 43.53 -2.36
CA ASP A 983 -5.26 43.26 -0.91
C ASP A 983 -3.93 42.68 -0.35
N GLY A 984 -2.92 42.54 -1.21
CA GLY A 984 -1.58 42.05 -0.86
C GLY A 984 -1.43 40.53 -0.85
N ARG A 985 -2.41 39.78 -1.40
CA ARG A 985 -2.40 38.31 -1.50
C ARG A 985 -2.22 37.85 -2.95
N LEU A 986 -1.77 36.62 -3.16
CA LEU A 986 -1.74 36.03 -4.51
C LEU A 986 -2.92 35.08 -4.65
N GLU A 987 -3.80 35.36 -5.60
CA GLU A 987 -5.00 34.56 -5.85
C GLU A 987 -5.22 34.27 -7.34
N THR A 988 -4.38 34.84 -8.21
CA THR A 988 -4.41 34.55 -9.65
C THR A 988 -3.02 34.13 -10.14
N PHE A 989 -2.97 33.18 -11.08
CA PHE A 989 -1.72 32.78 -11.72
C PHE A 989 -1.90 32.30 -13.16
N LEU A 990 -0.80 32.35 -13.92
CA LEU A 990 -0.59 31.70 -15.21
C LEU A 990 0.69 30.87 -15.13
N SER A 991 0.78 29.80 -15.93
CA SER A 991 1.94 28.91 -15.94
C SER A 991 2.32 28.48 -17.35
N ALA A 992 3.61 28.26 -17.60
CA ALA A 992 4.12 27.74 -18.86
C ALA A 992 5.30 26.78 -18.64
N GLY A 993 5.53 25.86 -19.59
CA GLY A 993 6.65 24.91 -19.61
C GLY A 993 6.44 23.60 -18.83
N GLY A 994 5.51 23.54 -17.88
CA GLY A 994 5.25 22.32 -17.07
C GLY A 994 6.49 21.80 -16.35
N GLY A 995 6.49 20.53 -15.92
CA GLY A 995 7.62 19.91 -15.19
C GLY A 995 8.94 19.76 -15.96
N SER A 996 9.01 20.20 -17.22
CA SER A 996 10.20 20.08 -18.07
C SER A 996 11.24 21.20 -17.85
N VAL A 997 10.83 22.32 -17.27
CA VAL A 997 11.72 23.47 -17.01
C VAL A 997 12.38 23.31 -15.65
N ALA A 998 13.72 23.39 -15.61
CA ALA A 998 14.52 23.31 -14.40
C ALA A 998 15.64 24.35 -14.42
N ALA A 999 16.21 24.63 -13.24
CA ALA A 999 17.40 25.49 -13.16
C ALA A 999 18.60 24.84 -13.89
N PRO A 1000 19.48 25.64 -14.53
CA PRO A 1000 19.44 27.11 -14.60
C PRO A 1000 18.37 27.64 -15.58
N VAL A 1001 17.65 28.70 -15.19
CA VAL A 1001 16.64 29.36 -16.03
C VAL A 1001 16.68 30.87 -15.82
N GLU A 1002 16.56 31.65 -16.91
CA GLU A 1002 16.42 33.10 -16.82
C GLU A 1002 14.94 33.49 -16.80
N LEU A 1003 14.58 34.42 -15.91
CA LEU A 1003 13.23 34.95 -15.72
C LEU A 1003 13.25 36.45 -15.95
N ARG A 1004 12.24 37.00 -16.61
CA ARG A 1004 12.09 38.44 -16.88
C ARG A 1004 10.66 38.92 -16.63
N LEU A 1005 10.54 40.03 -15.91
CA LEU A 1005 9.32 40.81 -15.75
C LEU A 1005 9.50 42.17 -16.42
N THR A 1006 8.58 42.53 -17.32
CA THR A 1006 8.53 43.88 -17.93
C THR A 1006 7.24 44.56 -17.52
N ARG A 1007 7.33 45.82 -17.07
CA ARG A 1007 6.20 46.57 -16.52
C ARG A 1007 5.77 47.70 -17.46
N GLU A 1008 4.47 47.76 -17.76
CA GLU A 1008 3.83 48.88 -18.47
C GLU A 1008 2.61 49.35 -17.66
N GLY A 1009 2.75 50.47 -16.93
CA GLY A 1009 1.70 50.94 -16.02
C GLY A 1009 1.43 49.95 -14.88
N THR A 1010 0.25 49.34 -14.88
CA THR A 1010 -0.15 48.27 -13.95
C THR A 1010 -0.11 46.87 -14.56
N ALA A 1011 0.38 46.73 -15.80
CA ALA A 1011 0.55 45.45 -16.49
C ALA A 1011 1.99 44.93 -16.37
N TYR A 1012 2.15 43.63 -16.13
CA TYR A 1012 3.42 42.94 -15.90
C TYR A 1012 3.50 41.71 -16.80
N LYS A 1013 4.36 41.77 -17.81
CA LYS A 1013 4.62 40.63 -18.70
C LYS A 1013 5.69 39.73 -18.10
N GLY A 1014 5.38 38.46 -17.89
CA GLY A 1014 6.31 37.44 -17.40
C GLY A 1014 6.83 36.55 -18.52
N GLU A 1015 8.15 36.36 -18.57
CA GLU A 1015 8.85 35.59 -19.60
C GLU A 1015 9.98 34.75 -18.99
N PHE A 1016 10.33 33.62 -19.63
CA PHE A 1016 11.48 32.80 -19.23
C PHE A 1016 12.31 32.32 -20.43
N SER A 1017 13.56 31.97 -20.17
CA SER A 1017 14.51 31.42 -21.14
C SER A 1017 15.33 30.28 -20.54
N THR A 1018 15.43 29.16 -21.26
CA THR A 1018 16.22 27.98 -20.91
C THR A 1018 17.54 27.87 -21.68
N ASP A 1019 17.82 28.81 -22.57
CA ASP A 1019 18.99 28.86 -23.47
C ASP A 1019 19.87 30.10 -23.22
N GLY A 1020 19.91 30.56 -21.96
CA GLY A 1020 20.77 31.65 -21.53
C GLY A 1020 20.34 33.04 -22.02
N GLY A 1021 19.05 33.23 -22.29
CA GLY A 1021 18.47 34.50 -22.73
C GLY A 1021 18.37 34.66 -24.25
N SER A 1022 18.69 33.62 -25.03
CA SER A 1022 18.68 33.66 -26.50
C SER A 1022 17.24 33.63 -27.04
N THR A 1023 16.38 32.80 -26.45
CA THR A 1023 14.96 32.69 -26.79
C THR A 1023 14.10 32.86 -25.55
N TRP A 1024 13.06 33.69 -25.63
CA TRP A 1024 12.15 34.00 -24.52
C TRP A 1024 10.75 33.45 -24.79
N THR A 1025 10.25 32.64 -23.86
CA THR A 1025 8.87 32.15 -23.85
C THR A 1025 8.03 33.00 -22.90
N THR A 1026 6.89 33.51 -23.39
CA THR A 1026 5.96 34.28 -22.57
C THR A 1026 5.11 33.34 -21.72
N VAL A 1027 5.05 33.58 -20.41
CA VAL A 1027 4.13 32.92 -19.47
C VAL A 1027 2.75 33.58 -19.54
N GLY A 1028 2.73 34.91 -19.59
CA GLY A 1028 1.51 35.72 -19.69
C GLY A 1028 1.71 37.17 -19.24
N THR A 1029 0.62 37.91 -19.13
CA THR A 1029 0.60 39.29 -18.62
C THR A 1029 -0.36 39.37 -17.43
N ALA A 1030 0.16 39.80 -16.28
CA ALA A 1030 -0.60 40.08 -15.06
C ALA A 1030 -1.00 41.56 -15.02
N THR A 1031 -2.24 41.88 -14.66
CA THR A 1031 -2.71 43.26 -14.50
C THR A 1031 -3.15 43.48 -13.07
N LEU A 1032 -2.52 44.44 -12.39
CA LEU A 1032 -2.85 44.78 -11.00
C LEU A 1032 -3.95 45.84 -10.93
N ALA A 1033 -4.84 45.71 -9.93
CA ALA A 1033 -5.84 46.75 -9.63
C ALA A 1033 -5.19 48.08 -9.21
N ARG A 1034 -4.02 48.01 -8.56
CA ARG A 1034 -3.19 49.16 -8.20
C ARG A 1034 -1.71 48.79 -8.17
N ALA A 1035 -0.85 49.74 -8.54
CA ALA A 1035 0.59 49.63 -8.40
C ALA A 1035 1.19 51.01 -8.14
N GLY A 1036 2.13 51.12 -7.19
CA GLY A 1036 2.86 52.34 -6.89
C GLY A 1036 3.70 52.83 -8.08
N ALA A 1037 4.00 54.13 -8.12
CA ALA A 1037 4.75 54.74 -9.24
C ALA A 1037 6.16 54.13 -9.43
N ALA A 1038 6.80 53.76 -8.32
CA ALA A 1038 8.01 52.96 -8.26
C ALA A 1038 7.82 51.89 -7.19
N GLN A 1039 8.13 50.63 -7.52
CA GLN A 1039 7.95 49.47 -6.66
C GLN A 1039 9.28 48.84 -6.29
N ASP A 1040 9.28 48.08 -5.21
CA ASP A 1040 10.38 47.22 -4.82
C ASP A 1040 10.41 45.98 -5.72
N VAL A 1041 11.59 45.56 -6.15
CA VAL A 1041 11.78 44.35 -6.96
C VAL A 1041 13.04 43.59 -6.57
N GLY A 1042 12.97 42.27 -6.58
CA GLY A 1042 14.09 41.44 -6.15
C GLY A 1042 13.97 39.97 -6.50
N ALA A 1043 15.03 39.23 -6.18
CA ALA A 1043 15.04 37.78 -6.21
C ALA A 1043 14.44 37.23 -4.91
N PHE A 1044 13.60 36.19 -4.99
CA PHE A 1044 12.93 35.62 -3.82
C PHE A 1044 12.84 34.11 -3.86
N MET A 1045 12.61 33.51 -2.68
CA MET A 1045 12.25 32.10 -2.57
C MET A 1045 11.20 31.82 -1.49
N THR A 1046 10.50 30.69 -1.66
CA THR A 1046 9.74 30.02 -0.59
C THR A 1046 9.87 28.50 -0.75
N ALA A 1047 9.97 27.78 0.37
CA ALA A 1047 10.02 26.32 0.36
C ALA A 1047 8.67 25.69 0.00
N ALA A 1048 7.56 26.40 0.25
CA ALA A 1048 6.19 25.90 0.07
C ALA A 1048 5.99 24.46 0.60
N GLY A 1049 6.55 24.18 1.77
CA GLY A 1049 6.66 22.84 2.34
C GLY A 1049 5.40 22.33 3.02
N GLY A 1050 4.26 23.01 2.87
CA GLY A 1050 2.97 22.59 3.45
C GLY A 1050 2.97 22.46 4.97
N GLY A 1051 3.84 23.21 5.67
CA GLY A 1051 3.99 23.14 7.13
C GLY A 1051 4.92 22.04 7.65
N SER A 1052 5.62 21.30 6.78
CA SER A 1052 6.58 20.25 7.16
C SER A 1052 7.82 20.76 7.91
N GLY A 1053 8.04 22.08 7.95
CA GLY A 1053 9.27 22.67 8.47
C GLY A 1053 10.48 22.55 7.52
N ALA A 1054 10.27 22.07 6.28
CA ALA A 1054 11.32 22.01 5.27
C ALA A 1054 11.88 23.40 4.95
N ARG A 1055 13.21 23.47 4.81
CA ARG A 1055 13.94 24.66 4.33
C ARG A 1055 14.53 24.34 2.96
N GLY A 1056 14.54 25.32 2.08
CA GLY A 1056 15.15 25.21 0.75
C GLY A 1056 16.24 26.25 0.58
N LEU A 1057 17.28 25.88 -0.15
CA LEU A 1057 18.33 26.79 -0.61
C LEU A 1057 18.15 27.08 -2.09
N VAL A 1058 18.27 28.36 -2.44
CA VAL A 1058 18.19 28.85 -3.82
C VAL A 1058 19.33 29.80 -4.09
N THR A 1059 19.96 29.66 -5.26
CA THR A 1059 21.02 30.57 -5.72
C THR A 1059 20.58 31.31 -6.97
N PHE A 1060 20.87 32.60 -7.02
CA PHE A 1060 20.55 33.51 -8.10
C PHE A 1060 21.80 34.23 -8.58
N ASP A 1061 21.85 34.58 -9.85
CA ASP A 1061 22.77 35.61 -10.34
C ASP A 1061 22.11 36.45 -11.43
N ARG A 1062 22.87 37.41 -11.99
CA ARG A 1062 22.41 38.31 -13.05
C ARG A 1062 21.09 39.03 -12.69
N LEU A 1063 20.90 39.39 -11.41
CA LEU A 1063 19.76 40.20 -11.00
C LEU A 1063 19.92 41.63 -11.57
N ARG A 1064 19.24 41.91 -12.68
CA ARG A 1064 19.26 43.21 -13.38
C ARG A 1064 17.90 43.87 -13.22
N ILE A 1065 17.90 45.13 -12.81
CA ILE A 1065 16.70 45.93 -12.50
C ILE A 1065 16.83 47.29 -13.15
#